data_AF-A0A418BLW3-F1
#
_entry.id   AF-A0A418BLW3-F1
#
_cell.length_a   1.000
_cell.length_b   1.000
_cell.length_c   1.000
_cell.angle_alpha   90.00
_cell.angle_beta   90.00
_cell.angle_gamma   90.00
#
_symmetry.space_group_name_H-M   'P 1'
#
loop_
_entity.id
_entity.type
_entity.pdbx_description
1 polymer ?
#
loop_
_entity_poly.entity_id
_entity_poly.type
_entity_poly.pdbx_seq_one_letter_code
_entity_poly.pdbx_strand_id
1 'polypeptide(L)'
;MSTSYTPIEPHAQQKVLTTVEPAADDDGVSPEEEADEDDTPTPSHRERFEWFDANPDLEECCTANGLTRKQFVRRGDRVTSLEMFLGFWASMRSVRYFGLLQHLSIVKHPTITTIDGLECCPLLESLRIIECGLTHISNLSACVKLTHINLSSNHIGKIENLSTLTSLQVLWLNDNHIRRLSGLSECVQLKQLWLARNDLDELESGFEANKLLEDINVASNRLHSFQSLHGLNKLPALRSLSLSDPHYGDNPVCRLCNYQTYLLCQLPALIYLDTIELTSTNKQVADTTLIKKRMYYNMRIKTIKRNVTNCVRKARACFTDHVHYANFNLNALMRELSDLEKELHLETLPPSAATSSSVSNNALAIKRDCIAQYIQEKMTVLHSMTAAFHTLVATLALLSEKTIRRLVVELNTGGNIRLEDGTSADVWYTSCVDLVKSRAFVADLHVFGVRDVHVLRVARINNRYLRNRFQERMDQVLDGPDDHVKENVTKRGVTVKDSAAAATAKTGDGRVLENALEYLFYAQPPILDHMATAGGVTMREQEHAVECGLRAVDEYAGVADGGIKLSNSLAALDLPRLATALHVKGTNRIDPTELAPFDAFGWDTPTELTLPMRSAYRRGDWRLPPGVVLIAKVFLGHTRQVPSMAKLAQVQQEYAADGGDLQCLQVTKPADPKQKCYFVLDEALILPEYLVEYEYTTSTTTPMSSCCRDGMGGPDKLAIDTTLKPDTEALQDMGEAFALTDAFYNKYKLTFAEPLLEQHLLEDRSKGLIQMDPAIARRHAVMGHNAAAAAAITPAFILETSRQQDLTLMVELNLTSCGLKSLHGFIACPLVHLEMLVLSFNEIRRIECLDGLVALRVLDLGYNILRGIDNVTGLAALQSLLLNNNLLYRFDDVQPLSHLHLHTLDMRNNAICDAKRYRLHVLQRLPQLHTLDMAPVTKTELDTAMKLCTALTPLKIWTGSRLGNTRQRGVVSTLDLFQATYGKKKRPTSTRTQNATTFDQDATMFDEDGAWWSEVDELHVNHELLTQLTHLDRLTQLRVASFSDNDIAYIDGLGMCTRMEELEL
;
A
#
# COMPACT_ATOMS: atom_id res chain seq x y z
N MET A 1 -56.34 3.22 30.67
CA MET A 1 -57.41 3.53 29.72
C MET A 1 -56.78 3.51 28.33
N SER A 2 -56.64 2.35 27.71
CA SER A 2 -57.64 1.64 26.88
C SER A 2 -57.80 2.27 25.49
N THR A 3 -56.89 1.91 24.58
CA THR A 3 -57.20 1.52 23.19
C THR A 3 -56.03 0.68 22.67
N SER A 4 -56.36 -0.54 22.28
CA SER A 4 -55.53 -1.69 21.94
C SER A 4 -55.10 -1.68 20.47
N TYR A 5 -53.80 -1.85 20.22
CA TYR A 5 -53.26 -2.40 18.99
C TYR A 5 -52.22 -3.46 19.36
N THR A 6 -52.44 -4.66 18.86
CA THR A 6 -51.79 -5.94 19.21
C THR A 6 -50.44 -6.13 18.51
N PRO A 7 -49.40 -6.59 19.23
CA PRO A 7 -48.13 -7.01 18.66
C PRO A 7 -48.18 -8.45 18.13
N ILE A 8 -47.46 -8.72 17.04
CA ILE A 8 -47.30 -10.05 16.43
C ILE A 8 -46.29 -10.83 17.29
N GLU A 9 -46.78 -11.84 18.00
CA GLU A 9 -46.00 -12.85 18.71
C GLU A 9 -45.44 -13.93 17.75
N PRO A 10 -44.39 -14.66 18.18
CA PRO A 10 -43.90 -15.83 17.47
C PRO A 10 -44.88 -16.99 17.68
N HIS A 11 -45.60 -17.40 16.64
CA HIS A 11 -46.53 -18.54 16.76
C HIS A 11 -45.78 -19.87 16.92
N ALA A 12 -45.82 -20.36 18.16
CA ALA A 12 -46.33 -21.65 18.59
C ALA A 12 -45.99 -22.92 17.76
N GLN A 13 -45.48 -23.92 18.49
CA GLN A 13 -45.74 -25.33 18.26
C GLN A 13 -47.22 -25.56 17.92
N GLN A 14 -47.54 -25.61 16.62
CA GLN A 14 -48.83 -26.08 16.15
C GLN A 14 -48.77 -27.61 16.08
N LYS A 15 -49.41 -28.22 17.08
CA LYS A 15 -50.05 -29.53 16.94
C LYS A 15 -50.80 -29.50 15.60
N VAL A 16 -50.33 -30.27 14.62
CA VAL A 16 -51.05 -30.48 13.36
C VAL A 16 -52.36 -31.17 13.72
N LEU A 17 -53.40 -30.37 13.92
CA LEU A 17 -54.77 -30.82 13.82
C LEU A 17 -54.97 -31.09 12.33
N THR A 18 -55.14 -32.35 11.98
CA THR A 18 -55.59 -32.82 10.68
C THR A 18 -56.87 -32.08 10.28
N THR A 19 -56.74 -31.06 9.44
CA THR A 19 -57.86 -30.61 8.60
C THR A 19 -57.99 -31.59 7.46
N VAL A 20 -58.66 -32.70 7.75
CA VAL A 20 -59.54 -33.32 6.77
C VAL A 20 -60.66 -32.29 6.58
N GLU A 21 -60.64 -31.54 5.47
CA GLU A 21 -61.89 -30.94 5.03
C GLU A 21 -62.87 -32.09 4.74
N PRO A 22 -64.10 -32.01 5.27
CA PRO A 22 -65.10 -33.03 5.04
C PRO A 22 -65.43 -32.98 3.54
N ALA A 23 -65.24 -34.11 2.86
CA ALA A 23 -65.99 -34.34 1.64
C ALA A 23 -67.46 -34.11 1.99
N ALA A 24 -68.08 -33.16 1.29
CA ALA A 24 -69.49 -32.86 1.40
C ALA A 24 -70.30 -34.16 1.35
N ASP A 25 -71.28 -34.25 2.25
CA ASP A 25 -72.38 -35.19 2.15
C ASP A 25 -73.02 -35.02 0.77
N ASP A 26 -72.69 -35.93 -0.16
CA ASP A 26 -73.58 -36.36 -1.22
C ASP A 26 -73.98 -37.80 -0.89
N ASP A 27 -74.96 -37.89 0.00
CA ASP A 27 -75.81 -39.07 0.18
C ASP A 27 -76.47 -39.38 -1.17
N GLY A 28 -75.82 -40.23 -1.96
CA GLY A 28 -76.25 -40.47 -3.32
C GLY A 28 -75.66 -41.66 -4.05
N VAL A 29 -75.00 -42.63 -3.38
CA VAL A 29 -74.68 -43.92 -4.01
C VAL A 29 -74.89 -45.06 -3.01
N SER A 30 -75.70 -46.01 -3.45
CA SER A 30 -76.25 -47.19 -2.77
C SER A 30 -75.18 -48.12 -2.18
N PRO A 31 -75.53 -48.89 -1.13
CA PRO A 31 -74.70 -49.98 -0.63
C PRO A 31 -74.84 -51.21 -1.54
N GLU A 32 -74.31 -51.14 -2.75
CA GLU A 32 -74.25 -52.25 -3.68
C GLU A 32 -72.92 -52.20 -4.45
N GLU A 33 -71.82 -52.56 -3.76
CA GLU A 33 -70.58 -53.04 -4.39
C GLU A 33 -69.71 -53.83 -3.36
N GLU A 34 -70.36 -54.48 -2.39
CA GLU A 34 -69.82 -55.64 -1.67
C GLU A 34 -70.42 -56.92 -2.24
N ALA A 35 -70.26 -57.16 -3.54
CA ALA A 35 -70.39 -58.48 -4.16
C ALA A 35 -70.10 -58.35 -5.67
N ASP A 36 -68.99 -58.95 -6.09
CA ASP A 36 -68.74 -59.60 -7.39
C ASP A 36 -67.24 -59.94 -7.37
N GLU A 37 -66.87 -61.14 -6.91
CA GLU A 37 -66.61 -62.33 -7.73
C GLU A 37 -65.65 -62.08 -8.92
N ASP A 38 -64.50 -62.74 -8.83
CA ASP A 38 -63.45 -62.95 -9.84
C ASP A 38 -62.35 -61.88 -10.01
N ASP A 39 -61.66 -61.56 -8.90
CA ASP A 39 -60.40 -60.80 -8.93
C ASP A 39 -59.24 -61.78 -9.23
N THR A 40 -59.12 -62.24 -10.49
CA THR A 40 -57.82 -62.73 -10.95
C THR A 40 -56.86 -61.56 -10.82
N PRO A 41 -55.81 -61.64 -9.96
CA PRO A 41 -54.93 -60.52 -9.74
C PRO A 41 -54.34 -60.13 -11.10
N THR A 42 -54.56 -58.87 -11.50
CA THR A 42 -53.79 -58.29 -12.60
C THR A 42 -52.30 -58.55 -12.31
N PRO A 43 -51.47 -58.81 -13.32
CA PRO A 43 -50.05 -59.11 -13.09
C PRO A 43 -49.37 -58.04 -12.22
N SER A 44 -49.78 -56.78 -12.32
CA SER A 44 -49.33 -55.67 -11.46
C SER A 44 -49.79 -55.75 -10.00
N HIS A 45 -50.98 -56.30 -9.70
CA HIS A 45 -51.42 -56.54 -8.32
C HIS A 45 -50.65 -57.70 -7.68
N ARG A 46 -50.34 -58.75 -8.46
CA ARG A 46 -49.55 -59.89 -7.98
C ARG A 46 -48.12 -59.46 -7.62
N GLU A 47 -47.50 -58.65 -8.45
CA GLU A 47 -46.18 -58.06 -8.17
C GLU A 47 -46.18 -57.20 -6.89
N ARG A 48 -47.21 -56.36 -6.67
CA ARG A 48 -47.34 -55.55 -5.45
C ARG A 48 -47.55 -56.38 -4.19
N PHE A 49 -48.24 -57.52 -4.30
CA PHE A 49 -48.35 -58.47 -3.20
C PHE A 49 -46.99 -59.06 -2.82
N GLU A 50 -46.19 -59.43 -3.83
CA GLU A 50 -44.83 -59.94 -3.64
C GLU A 50 -43.90 -58.87 -3.04
N TRP A 51 -44.05 -57.60 -3.44
CA TRP A 51 -43.29 -56.49 -2.84
C TRP A 51 -43.58 -56.31 -1.35
N PHE A 52 -44.85 -56.40 -0.96
CA PHE A 52 -45.27 -56.26 0.45
C PHE A 52 -44.75 -57.40 1.32
N ASP A 53 -44.80 -58.64 0.84
CA ASP A 53 -44.34 -59.82 1.60
C ASP A 53 -42.81 -59.92 1.68
N ALA A 54 -42.09 -59.38 0.69
CA ALA A 54 -40.63 -59.42 0.66
C ALA A 54 -39.95 -58.33 1.49
N ASN A 55 -40.66 -57.26 1.89
CA ASN A 55 -40.05 -56.08 2.50
C ASN A 55 -40.74 -55.68 3.83
N PRO A 56 -40.19 -56.05 5.01
CA PRO A 56 -40.77 -55.67 6.30
C PRO A 56 -40.81 -54.14 6.50
N ASP A 57 -39.86 -53.41 5.92
CA ASP A 57 -39.81 -51.93 5.97
C ASP A 57 -40.98 -51.27 5.23
N LEU A 58 -41.58 -51.96 4.25
CA LEU A 58 -42.75 -51.46 3.54
C LEU A 58 -44.01 -51.65 4.37
N GLU A 59 -44.10 -52.72 5.15
CA GLU A 59 -45.21 -52.95 6.08
C GLU A 59 -45.22 -51.88 7.18
N GLU A 60 -44.08 -51.55 7.77
CA GLU A 60 -43.96 -50.49 8.78
C GLU A 60 -44.35 -49.12 8.19
N CYS A 61 -43.87 -48.79 6.99
CA CYS A 61 -44.20 -47.55 6.29
C CYS A 61 -45.70 -47.44 5.97
N CYS A 62 -46.31 -48.51 5.45
CA CYS A 62 -47.74 -48.54 5.15
C CYS A 62 -48.58 -48.43 6.44
N THR A 63 -48.20 -49.13 7.50
CA THR A 63 -48.91 -49.13 8.78
C THR A 63 -48.88 -47.74 9.42
N ALA A 64 -47.72 -47.08 9.42
CA ALA A 64 -47.57 -45.70 9.93
C ALA A 64 -48.43 -44.69 9.18
N ASN A 65 -48.73 -44.95 7.90
CA ASN A 65 -49.53 -44.10 7.02
C ASN A 65 -50.99 -44.59 6.85
N GLY A 66 -51.45 -45.53 7.69
CA GLY A 66 -52.83 -46.01 7.68
C GLY A 66 -53.23 -46.83 6.44
N LEU A 67 -52.25 -47.39 5.72
CA LEU A 67 -52.46 -48.22 4.53
C LEU A 67 -52.45 -49.70 4.92
N THR A 68 -53.59 -50.35 4.75
CA THR A 68 -53.65 -51.82 4.87
C THR A 68 -53.04 -52.50 3.65
N ARG A 69 -52.58 -53.75 3.79
CA ARG A 69 -52.02 -54.56 2.69
C ARG A 69 -52.88 -54.55 1.42
N LYS A 70 -54.20 -54.72 1.55
CA LYS A 70 -55.14 -54.69 0.39
C LYS A 70 -55.22 -53.31 -0.26
N GLN A 71 -55.15 -52.24 0.54
CA GLN A 71 -55.19 -50.86 0.05
C GLN A 71 -53.88 -50.47 -0.66
N PHE A 72 -52.72 -50.92 -0.16
CA PHE A 72 -51.44 -50.70 -0.85
C PHE A 72 -51.41 -51.34 -2.24
N VAL A 73 -51.88 -52.60 -2.37
CA VAL A 73 -51.94 -53.27 -3.67
C VAL A 73 -52.83 -52.51 -4.66
N ARG A 74 -54.00 -52.04 -4.21
CA ARG A 74 -54.98 -51.35 -5.07
C ARG A 74 -54.61 -49.91 -5.43
N ARG A 75 -53.98 -49.15 -4.52
CA ARG A 75 -53.77 -47.71 -4.70
C ARG A 75 -52.43 -47.17 -4.15
N GLY A 76 -51.46 -48.02 -3.83
CA GLY A 76 -50.16 -47.59 -3.30
C GLY A 76 -49.41 -46.64 -4.24
N ASP A 77 -49.55 -46.82 -5.55
CA ASP A 77 -49.02 -45.92 -6.58
C ASP A 77 -49.68 -44.53 -6.61
N ARG A 78 -50.88 -44.36 -6.03
CA ARG A 78 -51.60 -43.09 -5.97
C ARG A 78 -51.29 -42.27 -4.72
N VAL A 79 -50.45 -42.79 -3.82
CA VAL A 79 -50.09 -42.09 -2.58
C VAL A 79 -49.16 -40.94 -2.91
N THR A 80 -49.56 -39.72 -2.52
CA THR A 80 -48.82 -38.48 -2.80
C THR A 80 -48.08 -37.94 -1.59
N SER A 81 -48.42 -38.37 -0.37
CA SER A 81 -47.75 -37.96 0.86
C SER A 81 -47.44 -39.15 1.76
N LEU A 82 -46.25 -39.17 2.34
CA LEU A 82 -45.83 -40.15 3.34
C LEU A 82 -45.18 -39.45 4.53
N GLU A 83 -45.57 -39.87 5.72
CA GLU A 83 -45.06 -39.36 6.97
C GLU A 83 -44.61 -40.50 7.90
N MET A 84 -43.42 -40.38 8.44
CA MET A 84 -42.80 -41.31 9.38
C MET A 84 -42.28 -40.50 10.57
N PHE A 85 -42.85 -40.73 11.76
CA PHE A 85 -42.48 -40.03 12.98
C PHE A 85 -42.13 -41.01 14.09
N LEU A 86 -41.06 -40.72 14.83
CA LEU A 86 -40.74 -41.34 16.12
C LEU A 86 -40.72 -42.88 16.07
N GLY A 87 -39.69 -43.46 15.45
CA GLY A 87 -39.56 -44.91 15.38
C GLY A 87 -38.18 -45.42 14.97
N PHE A 88 -38.12 -46.71 14.62
CA PHE A 88 -36.90 -47.42 14.24
C PHE A 88 -36.99 -48.02 12.83
N TRP A 89 -37.63 -47.29 11.92
CA TRP A 89 -37.73 -47.67 10.51
C TRP A 89 -36.37 -48.05 9.93
N ALA A 90 -36.16 -49.32 9.63
CA ALA A 90 -34.82 -49.85 9.38
C ALA A 90 -34.22 -49.34 8.07
N SER A 91 -35.05 -49.09 7.05
CA SER A 91 -34.61 -48.51 5.79
C SER A 91 -35.72 -47.76 5.06
N MET A 92 -35.40 -46.58 4.52
CA MET A 92 -36.31 -45.83 3.66
C MET A 92 -36.41 -46.35 2.22
N ARG A 93 -35.77 -47.48 1.91
CA ARG A 93 -35.76 -48.07 0.56
C ARG A 93 -37.15 -48.40 0.03
N SER A 94 -38.11 -48.67 0.92
CA SER A 94 -39.50 -48.97 0.56
C SER A 94 -40.24 -47.78 -0.05
N VAL A 95 -39.71 -46.55 0.05
CA VAL A 95 -40.27 -45.38 -0.64
C VAL A 95 -40.28 -45.54 -2.16
N ARG A 96 -39.41 -46.39 -2.72
CA ARG A 96 -39.32 -46.65 -4.18
C ARG A 96 -40.63 -47.11 -4.81
N TYR A 97 -41.54 -47.67 -4.02
CA TYR A 97 -42.81 -48.21 -4.52
C TYR A 97 -43.90 -47.13 -4.70
N PHE A 98 -43.63 -45.88 -4.30
CA PHE A 98 -44.56 -44.75 -4.34
C PHE A 98 -44.17 -43.74 -5.44
N GLY A 99 -44.36 -44.12 -6.71
CA GLY A 99 -43.87 -43.33 -7.86
C GLY A 99 -44.52 -41.94 -8.06
N LEU A 100 -45.70 -41.68 -7.47
CA LEU A 100 -46.39 -40.39 -7.52
C LEU A 100 -46.21 -39.54 -6.26
N LEU A 101 -45.22 -39.88 -5.41
CA LEU A 101 -44.97 -39.17 -4.17
C LEU A 101 -44.56 -37.71 -4.44
N GLN A 102 -45.22 -36.79 -3.75
CA GLN A 102 -44.98 -35.34 -3.79
C GLN A 102 -44.40 -34.82 -2.48
N HIS A 103 -44.79 -35.41 -1.34
CA HIS A 103 -44.35 -35.00 -0.02
C HIS A 103 -43.83 -36.19 0.78
N LEU A 104 -42.63 -36.06 1.34
CA LEU A 104 -42.06 -37.05 2.25
C LEU A 104 -41.55 -36.37 3.51
N SER A 105 -42.01 -36.84 4.67
CA SER A 105 -41.58 -36.37 5.99
C SER A 105 -41.11 -37.54 6.86
N ILE A 106 -39.84 -37.51 7.27
CA ILE A 106 -39.22 -38.48 8.17
C ILE A 106 -38.64 -37.69 9.35
N VAL A 107 -39.06 -38.00 10.57
CA VAL A 107 -38.61 -37.27 11.76
C VAL A 107 -38.25 -38.25 12.88
N LYS A 108 -37.04 -38.09 13.43
CA LYS A 108 -36.55 -38.83 14.59
C LYS A 108 -36.54 -40.34 14.38
N HIS A 109 -35.84 -40.73 13.31
CA HIS A 109 -35.53 -42.12 12.97
C HIS A 109 -34.01 -42.30 12.88
N PRO A 110 -33.34 -42.72 13.98
CA PRO A 110 -31.87 -42.74 14.07
C PRO A 110 -31.20 -43.81 13.19
N THR A 111 -31.99 -44.73 12.64
CA THR A 111 -31.57 -45.79 11.71
C THR A 111 -31.35 -45.27 10.28
N ILE A 112 -31.94 -44.12 9.92
CA ILE A 112 -31.88 -43.57 8.56
C ILE A 112 -30.64 -42.69 8.41
N THR A 113 -29.50 -43.33 8.13
CA THR A 113 -28.20 -42.65 7.95
C THR A 113 -27.91 -42.27 6.49
N THR A 114 -28.61 -42.87 5.53
CA THR A 114 -28.49 -42.58 4.08
C THR A 114 -29.85 -42.38 3.43
N ILE A 115 -29.89 -41.50 2.43
CA ILE A 115 -31.09 -41.28 1.61
C ILE A 115 -31.12 -42.34 0.50
N ASP A 116 -32.10 -43.25 0.54
CA ASP A 116 -32.26 -44.35 -0.43
C ASP A 116 -33.70 -44.43 -0.95
N GLY A 117 -33.90 -44.93 -2.18
CA GLY A 117 -35.23 -45.20 -2.73
C GLY A 117 -35.96 -44.02 -3.39
N LEU A 118 -35.43 -42.80 -3.30
CA LEU A 118 -35.97 -41.60 -3.96
C LEU A 118 -35.72 -41.55 -5.47
N GLU A 119 -34.87 -42.43 -6.02
CA GLU A 119 -34.60 -42.55 -7.46
C GLU A 119 -35.88 -42.80 -8.28
N CYS A 120 -36.90 -43.43 -7.67
CA CYS A 120 -38.18 -43.73 -8.31
C CYS A 120 -39.27 -42.67 -8.07
N CYS A 121 -38.94 -41.53 -7.45
CA CYS A 121 -39.90 -40.49 -7.05
C CYS A 121 -39.64 -39.15 -7.79
N PRO A 122 -39.77 -39.08 -9.13
CA PRO A 122 -39.41 -37.86 -9.90
C PRO A 122 -40.37 -36.67 -9.68
N LEU A 123 -41.53 -36.91 -9.07
CA LEU A 123 -42.55 -35.91 -8.79
C LEU A 123 -42.43 -35.28 -7.40
N LEU A 124 -41.42 -35.64 -6.62
CA LEU A 124 -41.25 -35.15 -5.26
C LEU A 124 -41.01 -33.63 -5.25
N GLU A 125 -41.82 -32.90 -4.48
CA GLU A 125 -41.78 -31.44 -4.35
C GLU A 125 -41.24 -30.99 -2.99
N SER A 126 -41.51 -31.76 -1.93
CA SER A 126 -41.05 -31.47 -0.56
C SER A 126 -40.45 -32.70 0.11
N LEU A 127 -39.22 -32.55 0.60
CA LEU A 127 -38.50 -33.58 1.35
C LEU A 127 -38.11 -33.05 2.74
N ARG A 128 -38.49 -33.77 3.79
CA ARG A 128 -38.12 -33.47 5.17
C ARG A 128 -37.53 -34.71 5.83
N ILE A 129 -36.27 -34.64 6.26
CA ILE A 129 -35.60 -35.68 7.03
C ILE A 129 -34.88 -35.02 8.21
N ILE A 130 -35.48 -35.08 9.40
CA ILE A 130 -35.03 -34.35 10.59
C ILE A 130 -34.65 -35.35 11.69
N GLU A 131 -33.55 -35.11 12.42
CA GLU A 131 -33.12 -35.95 13.55
C GLU A 131 -32.91 -37.43 13.17
N CYS A 132 -32.36 -37.71 11.98
CA CYS A 132 -32.15 -39.06 11.46
C CYS A 132 -30.68 -39.53 11.48
N GLY A 133 -29.74 -38.62 11.75
CA GLY A 133 -28.31 -38.94 11.79
C GLY A 133 -27.67 -39.06 10.41
N LEU A 134 -28.24 -38.40 9.38
CA LEU A 134 -27.67 -38.36 8.04
C LEU A 134 -26.26 -37.75 8.04
N THR A 135 -25.32 -38.37 7.32
CA THR A 135 -23.93 -37.86 7.22
C THR A 135 -23.63 -37.19 5.87
N HIS A 136 -24.31 -37.62 4.81
CA HIS A 136 -24.13 -37.12 3.44
C HIS A 136 -25.47 -36.97 2.72
N ILE A 137 -25.53 -36.02 1.80
CA ILE A 137 -26.67 -35.85 0.89
C ILE A 137 -26.43 -36.75 -0.33
N SER A 138 -27.32 -37.70 -0.60
CA SER A 138 -27.20 -38.65 -1.72
C SER A 138 -28.55 -38.93 -2.37
N ASN A 139 -28.52 -39.48 -3.59
CA ASN A 139 -29.69 -40.06 -4.28
C ASN A 139 -30.87 -39.09 -4.50
N LEU A 140 -30.61 -37.79 -4.65
CA LEU A 140 -31.63 -36.78 -4.99
C LEU A 140 -31.69 -36.43 -6.49
N SER A 141 -30.83 -37.04 -7.32
CA SER A 141 -30.65 -36.65 -8.73
C SER A 141 -31.90 -36.79 -9.60
N ALA A 142 -32.78 -37.74 -9.28
CA ALA A 142 -34.03 -37.96 -10.00
C ALA A 142 -35.15 -36.97 -9.61
N CYS A 143 -35.05 -36.34 -8.43
CA CYS A 143 -36.11 -35.53 -7.82
C CYS A 143 -36.04 -34.05 -8.28
N VAL A 144 -36.02 -33.80 -9.60
CA VAL A 144 -35.79 -32.48 -10.19
C VAL A 144 -36.87 -31.42 -9.88
N LYS A 145 -38.04 -31.86 -9.40
CA LYS A 145 -39.16 -31.00 -8.97
C LYS A 145 -39.08 -30.54 -7.52
N LEU A 146 -38.06 -30.95 -6.76
CA LEU A 146 -37.92 -30.54 -5.36
C LEU A 146 -37.82 -29.02 -5.25
N THR A 147 -38.73 -28.45 -4.46
CA THR A 147 -38.79 -27.01 -4.14
C THR A 147 -38.42 -26.75 -2.69
N HIS A 148 -38.72 -27.69 -1.78
CA HIS A 148 -38.48 -27.57 -0.35
C HIS A 148 -37.69 -28.77 0.17
N ILE A 149 -36.54 -28.51 0.78
CA ILE A 149 -35.72 -29.52 1.43
C ILE A 149 -35.42 -29.09 2.86
N ASN A 150 -35.70 -29.98 3.81
CA ASN A 150 -35.32 -29.81 5.20
C ASN A 150 -34.54 -31.03 5.69
N LEU A 151 -33.27 -30.82 5.99
CA LEU A 151 -32.33 -31.81 6.52
C LEU A 151 -31.72 -31.35 7.87
N SER A 152 -32.49 -30.60 8.67
CA SER A 152 -32.02 -30.07 9.95
C SER A 152 -31.74 -31.17 10.99
N SER A 153 -30.84 -30.88 11.93
CA SER A 153 -30.50 -31.78 13.06
C SER A 153 -29.98 -33.14 12.58
N ASN A 154 -28.97 -33.10 11.72
CA ASN A 154 -28.25 -34.28 11.22
C ASN A 154 -26.73 -34.07 11.41
N HIS A 155 -25.91 -34.92 10.79
CA HIS A 155 -24.44 -34.88 10.88
C HIS A 155 -23.80 -34.56 9.52
N ILE A 156 -24.45 -33.73 8.70
CA ILE A 156 -24.00 -33.40 7.36
C ILE A 156 -22.79 -32.47 7.44
N GLY A 157 -21.66 -32.87 6.85
CA GLY A 157 -20.43 -32.07 6.82
C GLY A 157 -20.25 -31.20 5.58
N LYS A 158 -20.93 -31.53 4.47
CA LYS A 158 -20.80 -30.85 3.17
C LYS A 158 -22.13 -30.78 2.45
N ILE A 159 -22.35 -29.67 1.76
CA ILE A 159 -23.47 -29.51 0.82
C ILE A 159 -23.02 -30.06 -0.54
N GLU A 160 -23.55 -31.21 -0.92
CA GLU A 160 -23.18 -31.92 -2.15
C GLU A 160 -24.41 -32.56 -2.81
N ASN A 161 -24.26 -32.99 -4.07
CA ASN A 161 -25.30 -33.70 -4.83
C ASN A 161 -26.64 -32.94 -5.03
N LEU A 162 -26.61 -31.60 -4.97
CA LEU A 162 -27.77 -30.74 -5.25
C LEU A 162 -27.78 -30.16 -6.69
N SER A 163 -26.79 -30.50 -7.53
CA SER A 163 -26.60 -29.88 -8.85
C SER A 163 -27.76 -30.06 -9.84
N THR A 164 -28.59 -31.09 -9.65
CA THR A 164 -29.76 -31.37 -10.50
C THR A 164 -31.02 -30.60 -10.06
N LEU A 165 -31.01 -30.05 -8.84
CA LEU A 165 -32.19 -29.46 -8.17
C LEU A 165 -32.34 -27.97 -8.51
N THR A 166 -32.57 -27.69 -9.79
CA THR A 166 -32.69 -26.31 -10.31
C THR A 166 -33.96 -25.59 -9.84
N SER A 167 -34.98 -26.34 -9.39
CA SER A 167 -36.26 -25.82 -8.89
C SER A 167 -36.27 -25.50 -7.39
N LEU A 168 -35.16 -25.77 -6.68
CA LEU A 168 -35.08 -25.65 -5.22
C LEU A 168 -35.24 -24.18 -4.77
N GLN A 169 -36.19 -23.93 -3.86
CA GLN A 169 -36.51 -22.59 -3.34
C GLN A 169 -36.15 -22.44 -1.85
N VAL A 170 -36.36 -23.49 -1.05
CA VAL A 170 -36.13 -23.47 0.40
C VAL A 170 -35.22 -24.62 0.81
N LEU A 171 -34.13 -24.30 1.51
CA LEU A 171 -33.17 -25.29 2.02
C LEU A 171 -32.89 -25.06 3.50
N TRP A 172 -33.24 -26.04 4.34
CA TRP A 172 -32.92 -26.04 5.78
C TRP A 172 -31.86 -27.08 6.11
N LEU A 173 -30.77 -26.61 6.71
CA LEU A 173 -29.59 -27.35 7.10
C LEU A 173 -29.12 -26.95 8.51
N ASN A 174 -30.02 -26.42 9.34
CA ASN A 174 -29.71 -26.04 10.72
C ASN A 174 -29.21 -27.26 11.52
N ASP A 175 -28.37 -27.04 12.53
CA ASP A 175 -27.88 -28.10 13.42
C ASP A 175 -27.17 -29.23 12.64
N ASN A 176 -26.09 -28.89 11.94
CA ASN A 176 -25.22 -29.80 11.16
C ASN A 176 -23.73 -29.41 11.37
N HIS A 177 -22.81 -30.03 10.63
CA HIS A 177 -21.35 -29.82 10.74
C HIS A 177 -20.74 -29.18 9.49
N ILE A 178 -21.49 -28.32 8.82
CA ILE A 178 -21.06 -27.68 7.56
C ILE A 178 -20.03 -26.60 7.86
N ARG A 179 -18.84 -26.73 7.26
CA ARG A 179 -17.74 -25.75 7.42
C ARG A 179 -17.60 -24.75 6.28
N ARG A 180 -18.02 -25.12 5.06
CA ARG A 180 -17.90 -24.26 3.87
C ARG A 180 -19.12 -24.35 2.99
N LEU A 181 -19.48 -23.23 2.39
CA LEU A 181 -20.53 -23.15 1.37
C LEU A 181 -19.99 -23.66 0.03
N SER A 182 -20.50 -24.81 -0.40
CA SER A 182 -20.19 -25.39 -1.72
C SER A 182 -21.43 -26.12 -2.23
N GLY A 183 -21.46 -26.52 -3.51
CA GLY A 183 -22.56 -27.34 -4.06
C GLY A 183 -23.91 -26.64 -4.28
N LEU A 184 -23.99 -25.31 -4.11
CA LEU A 184 -25.21 -24.50 -4.33
C LEU A 184 -25.27 -23.80 -5.71
N SER A 185 -24.29 -24.02 -6.59
CA SER A 185 -24.12 -23.27 -7.85
C SER A 185 -25.29 -23.41 -8.82
N GLU A 186 -25.90 -24.58 -8.91
CA GLU A 186 -27.00 -24.83 -9.86
C GLU A 186 -28.39 -24.51 -9.26
N CYS A 187 -28.47 -24.26 -7.94
CA CYS A 187 -29.72 -23.94 -7.23
C CYS A 187 -30.11 -22.46 -7.42
N VAL A 188 -30.27 -22.02 -8.66
CA VAL A 188 -30.48 -20.61 -9.02
C VAL A 188 -31.82 -20.02 -8.53
N GLN A 189 -32.80 -20.88 -8.22
CA GLN A 189 -34.13 -20.49 -7.72
C GLN A 189 -34.20 -20.39 -6.18
N LEU A 190 -33.08 -20.57 -5.47
CA LEU A 190 -33.05 -20.58 -4.01
C LEU A 190 -33.40 -19.19 -3.45
N LYS A 191 -34.43 -19.14 -2.60
CA LYS A 191 -34.95 -17.94 -1.94
C LYS A 191 -34.66 -17.92 -0.45
N GLN A 192 -34.64 -19.08 0.20
CA GLN A 192 -34.42 -19.19 1.65
C GLN A 192 -33.37 -20.24 1.97
N LEU A 193 -32.39 -19.86 2.81
CA LEU A 193 -31.29 -20.72 3.24
C LEU A 193 -31.09 -20.62 4.75
N TRP A 194 -31.22 -21.75 5.43
CA TRP A 194 -31.09 -21.84 6.89
C TRP A 194 -29.93 -22.76 7.25
N LEU A 195 -28.93 -22.19 7.90
CA LEU A 195 -27.63 -22.78 8.24
C LEU A 195 -27.24 -22.46 9.69
N ALA A 196 -28.20 -22.20 10.56
CA ALA A 196 -27.94 -21.90 11.96
C ALA A 196 -27.32 -23.11 12.68
N ARG A 197 -26.44 -22.88 13.66
CA ARG A 197 -25.70 -23.94 14.39
C ARG A 197 -24.95 -24.90 13.44
N ASN A 198 -24.01 -24.32 12.70
CA ASN A 198 -23.03 -25.03 11.87
C ASN A 198 -21.60 -24.51 12.21
N ASP A 199 -20.58 -24.94 11.46
CA ASP A 199 -19.18 -24.60 11.69
C ASP A 199 -18.61 -23.63 10.63
N LEU A 200 -19.44 -22.75 10.05
CA LEU A 200 -19.01 -21.79 9.02
C LEU A 200 -18.10 -20.71 9.61
N ASP A 201 -16.89 -20.56 9.08
CA ASP A 201 -15.90 -19.54 9.43
C ASP A 201 -15.86 -18.37 8.43
N GLU A 202 -16.25 -18.60 7.18
CA GLU A 202 -16.31 -17.60 6.10
C GLU A 202 -17.49 -17.79 5.13
N LEU A 203 -17.92 -16.69 4.50
CA LEU A 203 -18.99 -16.66 3.49
C LEU A 203 -18.52 -16.16 2.11
N GLU A 204 -17.21 -16.05 1.86
CA GLU A 204 -16.66 -15.38 0.67
C GLU A 204 -17.04 -16.07 -0.66
N SER A 205 -17.11 -17.41 -0.65
CA SER A 205 -17.39 -18.26 -1.79
C SER A 205 -18.69 -19.06 -1.59
N GLY A 206 -19.45 -19.28 -2.67
CA GLY A 206 -20.65 -20.13 -2.65
C GLY A 206 -21.96 -19.43 -3.06
N PHE A 207 -22.03 -18.10 -2.97
CA PHE A 207 -23.26 -17.32 -3.27
C PHE A 207 -23.36 -16.76 -4.70
N GLU A 208 -22.35 -16.98 -5.55
CA GLU A 208 -22.23 -16.34 -6.88
C GLU A 208 -23.46 -16.54 -7.79
N ALA A 209 -24.09 -17.71 -7.70
CA ALA A 209 -25.21 -18.09 -8.56
C ALA A 209 -26.59 -17.78 -7.95
N ASN A 210 -26.70 -17.67 -6.63
CA ASN A 210 -27.98 -17.61 -5.90
C ASN A 210 -28.50 -16.16 -5.76
N LYS A 211 -28.67 -15.46 -6.88
CA LYS A 211 -29.05 -14.03 -6.90
C LYS A 211 -30.45 -13.72 -6.38
N LEU A 212 -31.30 -14.75 -6.27
CA LEU A 212 -32.69 -14.67 -5.79
C LEU A 212 -32.84 -14.94 -4.29
N LEU A 213 -31.74 -15.11 -3.56
CA LEU A 213 -31.76 -15.41 -2.14
C LEU A 213 -32.24 -14.19 -1.34
N GLU A 214 -33.36 -14.33 -0.63
CA GLU A 214 -34.04 -13.26 0.11
C GLU A 214 -33.83 -13.39 1.62
N ASP A 215 -33.84 -14.62 2.16
CA ASP A 215 -33.73 -14.89 3.60
C ASP A 215 -32.58 -15.84 3.90
N ILE A 216 -31.68 -15.40 4.80
CA ILE A 216 -30.53 -16.19 5.25
C ILE A 216 -30.46 -16.19 6.77
N ASN A 217 -30.43 -17.38 7.36
CA ASN A 217 -30.09 -17.56 8.76
C ASN A 217 -28.78 -18.33 8.88
N VAL A 218 -27.74 -17.68 9.42
CA VAL A 218 -26.43 -18.27 9.68
C VAL A 218 -26.04 -18.08 11.15
N ALA A 219 -27.03 -17.93 12.04
CA ALA A 219 -26.83 -17.73 13.48
C ALA A 219 -26.01 -18.87 14.12
N SER A 220 -25.26 -18.56 15.18
CA SER A 220 -24.43 -19.54 15.91
C SER A 220 -23.46 -20.33 15.01
N ASN A 221 -22.73 -19.64 14.14
CA ASN A 221 -21.59 -20.16 13.39
C ASN A 221 -20.27 -19.55 13.92
N ARG A 222 -19.15 -19.73 13.21
CA ARG A 222 -17.81 -19.23 13.57
C ARG A 222 -17.42 -17.95 12.81
N LEU A 223 -18.41 -17.18 12.33
CA LEU A 223 -18.17 -15.93 11.60
C LEU A 223 -17.67 -14.84 12.55
N HIS A 224 -16.47 -14.34 12.28
CA HIS A 224 -15.71 -13.60 13.28
C HIS A 224 -15.19 -12.22 12.84
N SER A 225 -15.15 -11.95 11.55
CA SER A 225 -14.61 -10.69 11.01
C SER A 225 -15.59 -10.06 10.02
N PHE A 226 -15.35 -8.82 9.62
CA PHE A 226 -16.14 -8.19 8.56
C PHE A 226 -15.78 -8.78 7.19
N GLN A 227 -14.54 -9.23 7.02
CA GLN A 227 -14.03 -9.91 5.85
C GLN A 227 -14.76 -11.24 5.63
N SER A 228 -15.02 -12.01 6.70
CA SER A 228 -15.76 -13.28 6.60
C SER A 228 -17.19 -13.11 6.08
N LEU A 229 -17.75 -11.90 6.11
CA LEU A 229 -19.11 -11.57 5.63
C LEU A 229 -19.13 -11.01 4.19
N HIS A 230 -17.98 -10.81 3.56
CA HIS A 230 -17.87 -10.08 2.29
C HIS A 230 -18.70 -10.69 1.16
N GLY A 231 -18.88 -12.02 1.13
CA GLY A 231 -19.69 -12.69 0.11
C GLY A 231 -21.17 -12.32 0.12
N LEU A 232 -21.71 -11.79 1.23
CA LEU A 232 -23.09 -11.30 1.31
C LEU A 232 -23.34 -10.12 0.34
N ASN A 233 -22.31 -9.34 0.00
CA ASN A 233 -22.42 -8.23 -0.95
C ASN A 233 -22.83 -8.68 -2.37
N LYS A 234 -22.69 -9.97 -2.67
CA LYS A 234 -23.00 -10.55 -3.98
C LYS A 234 -24.48 -10.91 -4.13
N LEU A 235 -25.28 -10.75 -3.06
CA LEU A 235 -26.70 -11.11 -3.01
C LEU A 235 -27.59 -9.87 -3.11
N PRO A 236 -28.07 -9.51 -4.33
CA PRO A 236 -28.83 -8.27 -4.53
C PRO A 236 -30.26 -8.32 -3.98
N ALA A 237 -30.83 -9.52 -3.81
CA ALA A 237 -32.21 -9.72 -3.37
C ALA A 237 -32.33 -9.94 -1.84
N LEU A 238 -31.23 -9.89 -1.09
CA LEU A 238 -31.23 -10.20 0.35
C LEU A 238 -32.04 -9.18 1.15
N ARG A 239 -33.09 -9.67 1.84
CA ARG A 239 -34.03 -8.87 2.65
C ARG A 239 -33.94 -9.20 4.13
N SER A 240 -33.69 -10.45 4.50
CA SER A 240 -33.58 -10.89 5.89
C SER A 240 -32.26 -11.60 6.13
N LEU A 241 -31.52 -11.15 7.15
CA LEU A 241 -30.26 -11.75 7.56
C LEU A 241 -30.24 -11.92 9.08
N SER A 242 -30.03 -13.16 9.53
CA SER A 242 -29.81 -13.47 10.95
C SER A 242 -28.39 -13.98 11.16
N LEU A 243 -27.56 -13.17 11.82
CA LEU A 243 -26.25 -13.55 12.37
C LEU A 243 -26.36 -13.83 13.88
N SER A 244 -27.37 -13.25 14.53
CA SER A 244 -27.79 -13.54 15.90
C SER A 244 -29.28 -13.88 15.91
N ASP A 245 -29.62 -15.03 16.47
CA ASP A 245 -31.00 -15.49 16.61
C ASP A 245 -31.25 -15.91 18.06
N PRO A 246 -32.31 -15.40 18.71
CA PRO A 246 -32.67 -15.80 20.08
C PRO A 246 -32.81 -17.31 20.30
N HIS A 247 -33.14 -18.09 19.26
CA HIS A 247 -33.34 -19.54 19.35
C HIS A 247 -32.04 -20.35 19.14
N TYR A 248 -31.09 -19.81 18.37
CA TYR A 248 -29.89 -20.53 17.96
C TYR A 248 -28.62 -20.03 18.66
N GLY A 249 -28.49 -18.72 18.88
CA GLY A 249 -27.29 -18.06 19.42
C GLY A 249 -26.73 -16.99 18.49
N ASP A 250 -25.61 -16.37 18.87
CA ASP A 250 -24.94 -15.30 18.13
C ASP A 250 -23.63 -15.77 17.47
N ASN A 251 -23.28 -15.16 16.34
CA ASN A 251 -21.93 -15.28 15.78
C ASN A 251 -20.94 -14.35 16.52
N PRO A 252 -19.65 -14.73 16.64
CA PRO A 252 -18.62 -13.87 17.24
C PRO A 252 -18.56 -12.44 16.66
N VAL A 253 -18.82 -12.27 15.37
CA VAL A 253 -18.86 -10.95 14.69
C VAL A 253 -19.91 -10.00 15.29
N CYS A 254 -20.97 -10.51 15.91
CA CYS A 254 -22.03 -9.71 16.55
C CYS A 254 -21.52 -8.95 17.78
N ARG A 255 -20.41 -9.39 18.38
CA ARG A 255 -19.78 -8.75 19.54
C ARG A 255 -18.83 -7.59 19.15
N LEU A 256 -18.61 -7.39 17.84
CA LEU A 256 -17.79 -6.31 17.32
C LEU A 256 -18.53 -4.97 17.35
N CYS A 257 -17.78 -3.89 17.58
CA CYS A 257 -18.32 -2.55 17.48
C CYS A 257 -18.77 -2.26 16.06
N ASN A 258 -19.91 -1.59 15.91
CA ASN A 258 -20.44 -1.10 14.64
C ASN A 258 -20.75 -2.22 13.61
N TYR A 259 -20.92 -3.49 14.04
CA TYR A 259 -21.24 -4.58 13.10
C TYR A 259 -22.54 -4.29 12.34
N GLN A 260 -23.58 -3.83 13.03
CA GLN A 260 -24.86 -3.45 12.43
C GLN A 260 -24.66 -2.30 11.43
N THR A 261 -23.93 -1.26 11.82
CA THR A 261 -23.59 -0.12 10.95
C THR A 261 -22.87 -0.58 9.68
N TYR A 262 -21.90 -1.50 9.81
CA TYR A 262 -21.17 -2.06 8.69
C TYR A 262 -22.13 -2.78 7.72
N LEU A 263 -22.95 -3.70 8.23
CA LEU A 263 -23.89 -4.47 7.42
C LEU A 263 -24.94 -3.59 6.73
N LEU A 264 -25.48 -2.59 7.42
CA LEU A 264 -26.47 -1.67 6.85
C LEU A 264 -25.93 -0.90 5.66
N CYS A 265 -24.64 -0.52 5.69
CA CYS A 265 -24.00 0.17 4.58
C CYS A 265 -23.64 -0.76 3.41
N GLN A 266 -23.35 -2.03 3.69
CA GLN A 266 -23.01 -3.02 2.67
C GLN A 266 -24.24 -3.63 2.00
N LEU A 267 -25.35 -3.75 2.74
CA LEU A 267 -26.59 -4.40 2.33
C LEU A 267 -27.77 -3.42 2.44
N PRO A 268 -27.87 -2.42 1.53
CA PRO A 268 -28.89 -1.37 1.64
C PRO A 268 -30.33 -1.89 1.47
N ALA A 269 -30.49 -3.02 0.77
CA ALA A 269 -31.79 -3.66 0.53
C ALA A 269 -32.35 -4.42 1.76
N LEU A 270 -31.55 -4.61 2.80
CA LEU A 270 -31.91 -5.39 3.98
C LEU A 270 -33.07 -4.75 4.76
N ILE A 271 -34.09 -5.53 5.10
CA ILE A 271 -35.28 -5.12 5.84
C ILE A 271 -35.22 -5.63 7.27
N TYR A 272 -34.73 -6.86 7.47
CA TYR A 272 -34.57 -7.47 8.79
C TYR A 272 -33.12 -7.85 9.04
N LEU A 273 -32.59 -7.47 10.20
CA LEU A 273 -31.29 -7.88 10.70
C LEU A 273 -31.45 -8.46 12.11
N ASP A 274 -30.99 -9.69 12.33
CA ASP A 274 -31.04 -10.37 13.63
C ASP A 274 -32.45 -10.35 14.24
N THR A 275 -33.46 -10.65 13.42
CA THR A 275 -34.91 -10.61 13.75
C THR A 275 -35.50 -9.21 14.01
N ILE A 276 -34.70 -8.14 13.90
CA ILE A 276 -35.12 -6.76 14.13
C ILE A 276 -35.42 -6.07 12.78
N GLU A 277 -36.56 -5.39 12.70
CA GLU A 277 -36.93 -4.59 11.53
C GLU A 277 -36.11 -3.29 11.44
N LEU A 278 -35.58 -3.01 10.26
CA LEU A 278 -34.71 -1.88 9.98
C LEU A 278 -35.50 -0.69 9.43
N THR A 279 -35.62 0.36 10.24
CA THR A 279 -36.23 1.62 9.82
C THR A 279 -35.29 2.43 8.91
N SER A 280 -35.86 3.34 8.11
CA SER A 280 -35.09 4.28 7.28
C SER A 280 -34.15 5.17 8.10
N THR A 281 -34.51 5.50 9.35
CA THR A 281 -33.68 6.27 10.26
C THR A 281 -32.41 5.51 10.67
N ASN A 282 -32.53 4.21 10.95
CA ASN A 282 -31.38 3.39 11.34
C ASN A 282 -30.36 3.31 10.19
N LYS A 283 -30.86 3.16 8.95
CA LYS A 283 -30.03 3.17 7.74
C LYS A 283 -29.31 4.53 7.55
N GLN A 284 -30.03 5.64 7.68
CA GLN A 284 -29.42 6.97 7.57
C GLN A 284 -28.37 7.25 8.65
N VAL A 285 -28.60 6.82 9.90
CA VAL A 285 -27.61 6.95 10.98
C VAL A 285 -26.37 6.09 10.68
N ALA A 286 -26.55 4.89 10.13
CA ALA A 286 -25.44 4.04 9.73
C ALA A 286 -24.62 4.68 8.59
N ASP A 287 -25.27 5.16 7.53
CA ASP A 287 -24.64 5.82 6.40
C ASP A 287 -23.85 7.06 6.83
N THR A 288 -24.48 7.93 7.61
CA THR A 288 -23.83 9.15 8.11
C THR A 288 -22.61 8.84 9.00
N THR A 289 -22.68 7.78 9.81
CA THR A 289 -21.57 7.33 10.66
C THR A 289 -20.40 6.79 9.82
N LEU A 290 -20.69 5.95 8.83
CA LEU A 290 -19.65 5.38 7.97
C LEU A 290 -19.03 6.43 7.05
N ILE A 291 -19.84 7.34 6.48
CA ILE A 291 -19.36 8.45 5.66
C ILE A 291 -18.40 9.32 6.48
N LYS A 292 -18.77 9.72 7.70
CA LYS A 292 -17.89 10.49 8.59
C LYS A 292 -16.57 9.77 8.85
N LYS A 293 -16.59 8.47 9.16
CA LYS A 293 -15.37 7.67 9.36
C LYS A 293 -14.53 7.58 8.09
N ARG A 294 -15.14 7.27 6.94
CA ARG A 294 -14.44 7.18 5.66
C ARG A 294 -13.79 8.52 5.29
N MET A 295 -14.50 9.63 5.51
CA MET A 295 -13.98 10.98 5.31
C MET A 295 -12.81 11.26 6.25
N TYR A 296 -12.90 10.92 7.54
CA TYR A 296 -11.82 11.08 8.51
C TYR A 296 -10.55 10.34 8.10
N TYR A 297 -10.65 9.04 7.79
CA TYR A 297 -9.50 8.22 7.40
C TYR A 297 -8.91 8.66 6.05
N ASN A 298 -9.77 8.93 5.06
CA ASN A 298 -9.30 9.44 3.76
C ASN A 298 -8.62 10.80 3.88
N MET A 299 -9.14 11.70 4.72
CA MET A 299 -8.52 13.00 5.00
C MET A 299 -7.16 12.80 5.68
N ARG A 300 -7.03 11.93 6.69
CA ARG A 300 -5.73 11.60 7.31
C ARG A 300 -4.74 11.02 6.31
N ILE A 301 -5.16 10.08 5.46
CA ILE A 301 -4.30 9.49 4.42
C ILE A 301 -3.82 10.56 3.43
N LYS A 302 -4.72 11.45 2.97
CA LYS A 302 -4.35 12.58 2.09
C LYS A 302 -3.36 13.53 2.78
N THR A 303 -3.58 13.84 4.06
CA THR A 303 -2.69 14.69 4.86
C THR A 303 -1.30 14.08 5.02
N ILE A 304 -1.20 12.78 5.32
CA ILE A 304 0.08 12.06 5.40
C ILE A 304 0.81 12.13 4.06
N LYS A 305 0.14 11.80 2.94
CA LYS A 305 0.75 11.87 1.60
C LYS A 305 1.27 13.28 1.31
N ARG A 306 0.47 14.32 1.55
CA ARG A 306 0.86 15.73 1.37
C ARG A 306 2.08 16.11 2.22
N ASN A 307 2.10 15.70 3.48
CA ASN A 307 3.21 16.01 4.39
C ASN A 307 4.51 15.33 3.95
N VAL A 308 4.46 14.08 3.51
CA VAL A 308 5.61 13.36 2.95
C VAL A 308 6.12 14.06 1.70
N THR A 309 5.23 14.44 0.78
CA THR A 309 5.61 15.20 -0.43
C THR A 309 6.29 16.52 -0.06
N ASN A 310 5.81 17.23 0.96
CA ASN A 310 6.44 18.44 1.46
C ASN A 310 7.84 18.19 2.07
N CYS A 311 8.00 17.13 2.87
CA CYS A 311 9.31 16.72 3.41
C CYS A 311 10.30 16.41 2.28
N VAL A 312 9.90 15.60 1.30
CA VAL A 312 10.71 15.27 0.13
C VAL A 312 11.07 16.53 -0.67
N ARG A 313 10.12 17.44 -0.87
CA ARG A 313 10.36 18.72 -1.55
C ARG A 313 11.38 19.59 -0.80
N LYS A 314 11.28 19.69 0.53
CA LYS A 314 12.25 20.41 1.38
C LYS A 314 13.64 19.81 1.29
N ALA A 315 13.75 18.48 1.39
CA ALA A 315 15.02 17.77 1.25
C ALA A 315 15.62 17.93 -0.16
N ARG A 316 14.77 17.87 -1.20
CA ARG A 316 15.18 18.04 -2.60
C ARG A 316 15.70 19.44 -2.87
N ALA A 317 15.04 20.49 -2.37
CA ALA A 317 15.52 21.86 -2.52
C ALA A 317 16.94 22.02 -1.94
N CYS A 318 17.16 21.58 -0.69
CA CYS A 318 18.49 21.59 -0.07
C CYS A 318 19.53 20.79 -0.87
N PHE A 319 19.13 19.62 -1.40
CA PHE A 319 20.00 18.81 -2.25
C PHE A 319 20.37 19.52 -3.56
N THR A 320 19.39 20.09 -4.25
CA THR A 320 19.58 20.85 -5.49
C THR A 320 20.49 22.05 -5.27
N ASP A 321 20.25 22.86 -4.23
CA ASP A 321 21.08 24.02 -3.88
C ASP A 321 22.56 23.61 -3.67
N HIS A 322 22.79 22.52 -2.93
CA HIS A 322 24.13 22.01 -2.67
C HIS A 322 24.81 21.47 -3.93
N VAL A 323 24.08 20.75 -4.78
CA VAL A 323 24.58 20.23 -6.06
C VAL A 323 24.98 21.37 -6.99
N HIS A 324 24.13 22.41 -7.12
CA HIS A 324 24.47 23.58 -7.94
C HIS A 324 25.71 24.31 -7.42
N TYR A 325 25.78 24.54 -6.11
CA TYR A 325 26.95 25.16 -5.48
C TYR A 325 28.23 24.36 -5.69
N ALA A 326 28.18 23.03 -5.51
CA ALA A 326 29.32 22.15 -5.72
C ALA A 326 29.74 22.10 -7.19
N ASN A 327 28.78 21.99 -8.13
CA ASN A 327 29.05 21.99 -9.56
C ASN A 327 29.71 23.29 -10.02
N PHE A 328 29.27 24.44 -9.50
CA PHE A 328 29.89 25.72 -9.81
C PHE A 328 31.39 25.75 -9.43
N ASN A 329 31.71 25.32 -8.20
CA ASN A 329 33.09 25.24 -7.71
C ASN A 329 33.93 24.19 -8.44
N LEU A 330 33.38 23.00 -8.67
CA LEU A 330 34.05 21.90 -9.37
C LEU A 330 34.37 22.27 -10.82
N ASN A 331 33.44 22.89 -11.55
CA ASN A 331 33.67 23.26 -12.94
C ASN A 331 34.75 24.35 -13.08
N ALA A 332 34.82 25.31 -12.15
CA ALA A 332 35.89 26.30 -12.11
C ALA A 332 37.26 25.62 -11.93
N LEU A 333 37.36 24.69 -10.96
CA LEU A 333 38.59 23.95 -10.68
C LEU A 333 38.97 22.96 -11.79
N MET A 334 38.01 22.32 -12.45
CA MET A 334 38.26 21.41 -13.57
C MET A 334 38.81 22.15 -14.80
N ARG A 335 38.36 23.39 -15.06
CA ARG A 335 38.94 24.20 -16.14
C ARG A 335 40.37 24.62 -15.81
N GLU A 336 40.63 25.11 -14.59
CA GLU A 336 42.00 25.40 -14.13
C GLU A 336 42.91 24.16 -14.23
N LEU A 337 42.41 22.98 -13.87
CA LEU A 337 43.14 21.74 -14.03
C LEU A 337 43.48 21.45 -15.49
N SER A 338 42.51 21.60 -16.40
CA SER A 338 42.72 21.40 -17.84
C SER A 338 43.72 22.39 -18.45
N ASP A 339 43.68 23.65 -18.01
CA ASP A 339 44.61 24.67 -18.50
C ASP A 339 46.03 24.44 -17.97
N LEU A 340 46.18 24.05 -16.69
CA LEU A 340 47.45 23.60 -16.13
C LEU A 340 48.01 22.37 -16.87
N GLU A 341 47.15 21.41 -17.24
CA GLU A 341 47.55 20.22 -18.02
C GLU A 341 48.04 20.58 -19.43
N LYS A 342 47.37 21.50 -20.12
CA LYS A 342 47.79 22.00 -21.44
C LYS A 342 49.11 22.76 -21.37
N GLU A 343 49.29 23.58 -20.34
CA GLU A 343 50.53 24.35 -20.15
C GLU A 343 51.71 23.42 -19.86
N LEU A 344 51.52 22.41 -19.00
CA LEU A 344 52.51 21.35 -18.77
C LEU A 344 52.84 20.56 -20.05
N HIS A 345 51.86 20.35 -20.94
CA HIS A 345 52.04 19.65 -22.21
C HIS A 345 52.79 20.48 -23.25
N LEU A 346 52.48 21.77 -23.39
CA LEU A 346 53.15 22.69 -24.32
C LEU A 346 54.65 22.84 -24.00
N GLU A 347 55.05 22.73 -22.73
CA GLU A 347 56.44 22.76 -22.29
C GLU A 347 57.21 21.44 -22.51
N THR A 348 56.53 20.34 -22.83
CA THR A 348 57.16 19.03 -23.12
C THR A 348 57.62 18.85 -24.57
N LEU A 349 57.33 19.81 -25.46
CA LEU A 349 57.83 19.86 -26.84
C LEU A 349 59.33 20.25 -26.89
N PRO A 350 60.14 19.73 -27.83
CA PRO A 350 61.59 19.94 -27.82
C PRO A 350 61.96 21.43 -28.01
N PRO A 351 62.93 21.97 -27.25
CA PRO A 351 63.18 23.41 -27.22
C PRO A 351 63.94 23.89 -28.46
N SER A 352 63.37 24.83 -29.21
CA SER A 352 64.14 25.75 -30.04
C SER A 352 64.55 26.94 -29.18
N ALA A 353 65.85 27.04 -28.91
CA ALA A 353 66.58 28.14 -28.27
C ALA A 353 66.25 28.45 -26.78
N ALA A 354 67.23 28.10 -25.94
CA ALA A 354 67.37 28.25 -24.48
C ALA A 354 66.80 29.52 -23.81
N THR A 355 66.19 29.36 -22.61
CA THR A 355 66.81 29.73 -21.31
C THR A 355 65.92 29.36 -20.08
N SER A 356 66.53 28.68 -19.10
CA SER A 356 66.15 28.53 -17.67
C SER A 356 64.65 28.52 -17.26
N SER A 357 64.05 27.34 -17.03
CA SER A 357 62.74 27.23 -16.33
C SER A 357 62.51 25.97 -15.45
N SER A 358 63.54 25.20 -15.07
CA SER A 358 63.33 23.94 -14.31
C SER A 358 62.69 24.09 -12.91
N VAL A 359 62.66 25.31 -12.34
CA VAL A 359 62.01 25.60 -11.05
C VAL A 359 60.49 25.84 -11.20
N SER A 360 60.02 26.19 -12.41
CA SER A 360 58.60 26.49 -12.71
C SER A 360 57.74 25.22 -12.74
N ASN A 361 58.30 24.11 -13.26
CA ASN A 361 57.57 22.87 -13.51
C ASN A 361 57.07 22.19 -12.23
N ASN A 362 57.81 22.33 -11.12
CA ASN A 362 57.44 21.67 -9.87
C ASN A 362 56.27 22.40 -9.17
N ALA A 363 56.19 23.72 -9.27
CA ALA A 363 55.11 24.51 -8.67
C ALA A 363 53.77 24.32 -9.41
N LEU A 364 53.80 24.27 -10.75
CA LEU A 364 52.64 23.96 -11.60
C LEU A 364 52.09 22.55 -11.32
N ALA A 365 52.99 21.55 -11.19
CA ALA A 365 52.61 20.18 -10.84
C ALA A 365 51.99 20.07 -9.43
N ILE A 366 52.52 20.80 -8.45
CA ILE A 366 51.96 20.85 -7.08
C ILE A 366 50.56 21.48 -7.09
N LYS A 367 50.36 22.59 -7.81
CA LYS A 367 49.04 23.23 -7.95
C LYS A 367 48.02 22.26 -8.57
N ARG A 368 48.40 21.57 -9.65
CA ARG A 368 47.59 20.53 -10.30
C ARG A 368 47.17 19.45 -9.30
N ASP A 369 48.13 18.90 -8.53
CA ASP A 369 47.86 17.82 -7.59
C ASP A 369 46.93 18.25 -6.45
N CYS A 370 47.12 19.46 -5.92
CA CYS A 370 46.22 20.02 -4.91
C CYS A 370 44.79 20.23 -5.44
N ILE A 371 44.64 20.73 -6.67
CA ILE A 371 43.34 20.91 -7.32
C ILE A 371 42.68 19.55 -7.59
N ALA A 372 43.41 18.59 -8.15
CA ALA A 372 42.91 17.25 -8.44
C ALA A 372 42.47 16.52 -7.15
N GLN A 373 43.26 16.62 -6.08
CA GLN A 373 42.90 16.04 -4.78
C GLN A 373 41.63 16.68 -4.21
N TYR A 374 41.50 18.01 -4.27
CA TYR A 374 40.31 18.69 -3.75
C TYR A 374 39.04 18.39 -4.57
N ILE A 375 39.16 18.26 -5.90
CA ILE A 375 38.07 17.78 -6.77
C ILE A 375 37.62 16.39 -6.31
N GLN A 376 38.56 15.47 -6.07
CA GLN A 376 38.24 14.12 -5.59
C GLN A 376 37.56 14.15 -4.22
N GLU A 377 38.07 14.94 -3.27
CA GLU A 377 37.45 15.13 -1.95
C GLU A 377 36.00 15.62 -2.09
N LYS A 378 35.75 16.65 -2.90
CA LYS A 378 34.41 17.20 -3.12
C LYS A 378 33.47 16.21 -3.83
N MET A 379 33.95 15.47 -4.81
CA MET A 379 33.17 14.42 -5.47
C MET A 379 32.75 13.34 -4.47
N THR A 380 33.62 12.92 -3.54
CA THR A 380 33.23 11.91 -2.52
C THR A 380 32.14 12.43 -1.58
N VAL A 381 32.20 13.70 -1.18
CA VAL A 381 31.15 14.33 -0.36
C VAL A 381 29.82 14.34 -1.10
N LEU A 382 29.80 14.71 -2.38
CA LEU A 382 28.60 14.74 -3.22
C LEU A 382 27.98 13.35 -3.39
N HIS A 383 28.79 12.31 -3.61
CA HIS A 383 28.32 10.93 -3.65
C HIS A 383 27.70 10.50 -2.32
N SER A 384 28.32 10.84 -1.19
CA SER A 384 27.78 10.55 0.14
C SER A 384 26.44 11.24 0.40
N MET A 385 26.29 12.50 -0.05
CA MET A 385 25.06 13.26 0.06
C MET A 385 23.95 12.69 -0.81
N THR A 386 24.28 12.28 -2.05
CA THR A 386 23.34 11.65 -2.99
C THR A 386 22.81 10.33 -2.43
N ALA A 387 23.68 9.50 -1.86
CA ALA A 387 23.29 8.27 -1.18
C ALA A 387 22.39 8.56 0.05
N ALA A 388 22.73 9.58 0.84
CA ALA A 388 21.92 10.00 2.00
C ALA A 388 20.53 10.53 1.58
N PHE A 389 20.43 11.28 0.48
CA PHE A 389 19.17 11.78 -0.06
C PHE A 389 18.27 10.64 -0.55
N HIS A 390 18.81 9.70 -1.34
CA HIS A 390 18.05 8.53 -1.79
C HIS A 390 17.58 7.68 -0.61
N THR A 391 18.45 7.47 0.38
CA THR A 391 18.10 6.74 1.61
C THR A 391 16.96 7.44 2.35
N LEU A 392 17.03 8.76 2.51
CA LEU A 392 15.97 9.55 3.16
C LEU A 392 14.63 9.41 2.42
N VAL A 393 14.62 9.56 1.09
CA VAL A 393 13.39 9.44 0.28
C VAL A 393 12.79 8.04 0.41
N ALA A 394 13.61 6.99 0.35
CA ALA A 394 13.16 5.61 0.53
C ALA A 394 12.56 5.38 1.93
N THR A 395 13.23 5.87 2.98
CA THR A 395 12.72 5.77 4.36
C THR A 395 11.41 6.52 4.54
N LEU A 396 11.28 7.73 4.01
CA LEU A 396 10.04 8.52 4.07
C LEU A 396 8.89 7.83 3.34
N ALA A 397 9.15 7.23 2.17
CA ALA A 397 8.15 6.46 1.45
C ALA A 397 7.67 5.26 2.28
N LEU A 398 8.60 4.48 2.84
CA LEU A 398 8.30 3.32 3.68
C LEU A 398 7.50 3.68 4.93
N LEU A 399 7.90 4.75 5.64
CA LEU A 399 7.17 5.26 6.81
C LEU A 399 5.74 5.64 6.44
N SER A 400 5.55 6.35 5.33
CA SER A 400 4.24 6.78 4.87
C SER A 400 3.33 5.61 4.49
N GLU A 401 3.88 4.62 3.78
CA GLU A 401 3.14 3.43 3.37
C GLU A 401 2.69 2.63 4.59
N LYS A 402 3.58 2.44 5.56
CA LYS A 402 3.28 1.75 6.82
C LYS A 402 2.16 2.44 7.58
N THR A 403 2.22 3.75 7.78
CA THR A 403 1.17 4.50 8.49
C THR A 403 -0.16 4.47 7.72
N ILE A 404 -0.14 4.60 6.39
CA ILE A 404 -1.34 4.51 5.55
C ILE A 404 -1.98 3.12 5.65
N ARG A 405 -1.18 2.03 5.59
CA ARG A 405 -1.68 0.67 5.75
C ARG A 405 -2.39 0.49 7.10
N ARG A 406 -1.83 1.01 8.20
CA ARG A 406 -2.48 0.97 9.52
C ARG A 406 -3.86 1.63 9.49
N LEU A 407 -3.97 2.85 8.95
CA LEU A 407 -5.24 3.57 8.84
C LEU A 407 -6.27 2.83 7.96
N VAL A 408 -5.81 2.15 6.90
CA VAL A 408 -6.67 1.33 6.04
C VAL A 408 -7.21 0.12 6.81
N VAL A 409 -6.40 -0.55 7.63
CA VAL A 409 -6.85 -1.66 8.48
C VAL A 409 -7.89 -1.18 9.50
N GLU A 410 -7.68 -0.03 10.14
CA GLU A 410 -8.68 0.53 11.06
C GLU A 410 -9.99 0.86 10.34
N LEU A 411 -9.93 1.43 9.13
CA LEU A 411 -11.10 1.75 8.33
C LEU A 411 -11.86 0.47 7.92
N ASN A 412 -11.15 -0.53 7.37
CA ASN A 412 -11.74 -1.77 6.87
C ASN A 412 -12.40 -2.59 7.98
N THR A 413 -11.83 -2.55 9.19
CA THR A 413 -12.39 -3.23 10.38
C THR A 413 -13.41 -2.38 11.14
N GLY A 414 -13.76 -1.18 10.65
CA GLY A 414 -14.70 -0.26 11.31
C GLY A 414 -14.20 0.28 12.66
N GLY A 415 -12.89 0.21 12.89
CA GLY A 415 -12.19 0.59 14.11
C GLY A 415 -12.15 -0.50 15.19
N ASN A 416 -12.40 -1.76 14.84
CA ASN A 416 -12.28 -2.92 15.73
C ASN A 416 -10.83 -3.39 15.92
N ILE A 417 -9.96 -3.03 14.97
CA ILE A 417 -8.51 -3.14 15.08
C ILE A 417 -7.95 -1.73 15.11
N ARG A 418 -7.10 -1.44 16.10
CA ARG A 418 -6.37 -0.17 16.22
C ARG A 418 -4.93 -0.43 16.64
N LEU A 419 -4.02 0.40 16.13
CA LEU A 419 -2.60 0.34 16.45
C LEU A 419 -2.19 1.66 17.11
N GLU A 420 -2.06 1.63 18.44
CA GLU A 420 -1.74 2.82 19.23
C GLU A 420 -0.23 2.87 19.50
N ASP A 421 0.44 3.93 19.04
CA ASP A 421 1.86 4.12 19.34
C ASP A 421 2.05 4.64 20.75
N GLY A 422 3.00 4.02 21.46
CA GLY A 422 3.30 4.37 22.85
C GLY A 422 4.27 5.53 22.93
N THR A 423 4.08 6.34 23.97
CA THR A 423 4.97 7.42 24.34
C THR A 423 5.67 7.12 25.66
N SER A 424 6.77 7.80 25.96
CA SER A 424 7.44 7.65 27.26
C SER A 424 6.57 8.07 28.47
N ALA A 425 5.44 8.73 28.23
CA ALA A 425 4.45 9.05 29.26
C ALA A 425 3.55 7.85 29.62
N ASP A 426 3.47 6.85 28.74
CA ASP A 426 2.62 5.67 28.92
C ASP A 426 3.31 4.61 29.78
N VAL A 427 2.63 4.18 30.85
CA VAL A 427 3.14 3.12 31.76
C VAL A 427 3.35 1.78 31.03
N TRP A 428 2.48 1.47 30.06
CA TRP A 428 2.58 0.25 29.28
C TRP A 428 3.77 0.30 28.30
N TYR A 429 4.12 1.48 27.78
CA TYR A 429 5.28 1.66 26.91
C TYR A 429 6.58 1.38 27.68
N THR A 430 6.76 2.01 28.85
CA THR A 430 7.95 1.79 29.69
C THR A 430 8.07 0.33 30.12
N SER A 431 6.95 -0.29 30.52
CA SER A 431 6.90 -1.71 30.87
C SER A 431 7.33 -2.62 29.70
N CYS A 432 6.91 -2.33 28.47
CA CYS A 432 7.33 -3.08 27.28
C CYS A 432 8.82 -2.92 26.98
N VAL A 433 9.35 -1.69 27.08
CA VAL A 433 10.78 -1.42 26.88
C VAL A 433 11.62 -2.17 27.90
N ASP A 434 11.21 -2.16 29.17
CA ASP A 434 11.91 -2.87 30.25
C ASP A 434 11.80 -4.39 30.08
N LEU A 435 10.66 -4.90 29.62
CA LEU A 435 10.47 -6.32 29.31
C LEU A 435 11.42 -6.79 28.20
N VAL A 436 11.52 -6.02 27.11
CA VAL A 436 12.43 -6.34 25.99
C VAL A 436 13.89 -6.29 26.42
N LYS A 437 14.30 -5.24 27.16
CA LYS A 437 15.67 -5.11 27.65
C LYS A 437 16.06 -6.22 28.64
N SER A 438 15.20 -6.53 29.60
CA SER A 438 15.47 -7.57 30.61
C SER A 438 15.55 -8.98 30.01
N ARG A 439 14.87 -9.21 28.89
CA ARG A 439 14.82 -10.50 28.16
C ARG A 439 15.57 -10.48 26.83
N ALA A 440 16.45 -9.50 26.62
CA ALA A 440 17.27 -9.40 25.42
C ALA A 440 18.35 -10.50 25.35
N PHE A 441 18.86 -10.94 26.51
CA PHE A 441 19.97 -11.90 26.65
C PHE A 441 21.16 -11.57 25.75
N VAL A 442 21.64 -10.32 25.82
CA VAL A 442 22.66 -9.76 24.91
C VAL A 442 23.98 -10.55 24.91
N ALA A 443 24.28 -11.26 26.00
CA ALA A 443 25.47 -12.12 26.09
C ALA A 443 25.55 -13.15 24.95
N ASP A 444 24.41 -13.73 24.57
CA ASP A 444 24.33 -14.72 23.49
C ASP A 444 24.52 -14.07 22.09
N LEU A 445 24.35 -12.75 21.99
CA LEU A 445 24.49 -11.98 20.74
C LEU A 445 25.87 -11.31 20.57
N HIS A 446 26.76 -11.42 21.55
CA HIS A 446 28.12 -10.85 21.47
C HIS A 446 28.94 -11.39 20.30
N VAL A 447 28.67 -12.61 19.83
CA VAL A 447 29.31 -13.21 18.64
C VAL A 447 29.10 -12.34 17.39
N PHE A 448 28.00 -11.59 17.34
CA PHE A 448 27.67 -10.66 16.24
C PHE A 448 28.11 -9.21 16.51
N GLY A 449 28.83 -8.94 17.60
CA GLY A 449 29.28 -7.59 17.96
C GLY A 449 28.22 -6.71 18.63
N VAL A 450 27.09 -7.29 19.05
CA VAL A 450 26.00 -6.60 19.75
C VAL A 450 26.39 -6.28 21.19
N ARG A 451 26.07 -5.07 21.67
CA ARG A 451 26.29 -4.62 23.06
C ARG A 451 25.02 -4.32 23.84
N ASP A 452 24.03 -3.73 23.19
CA ASP A 452 22.76 -3.37 23.82
C ASP A 452 21.63 -3.32 22.77
N VAL A 453 20.38 -3.35 23.23
CA VAL A 453 19.17 -3.27 22.40
C VAL A 453 18.46 -1.94 22.64
N HIS A 454 18.21 -1.20 21.56
CA HIS A 454 17.47 0.05 21.60
C HIS A 454 16.08 -0.12 20.99
N VAL A 455 15.03 0.13 21.77
CA VAL A 455 13.64 0.10 21.28
C VAL A 455 13.34 1.41 20.55
N LEU A 456 12.94 1.31 19.29
CA LEU A 456 12.59 2.44 18.42
C LEU A 456 11.12 2.83 18.59
N ARG A 457 10.24 1.83 18.64
CA ARG A 457 8.78 2.04 18.67
C ARG A 457 8.08 0.86 19.34
N VAL A 458 7.03 1.14 20.11
CA VAL A 458 6.11 0.14 20.64
C VAL A 458 4.71 0.54 20.18
N ALA A 459 4.04 -0.34 19.45
CA ALA A 459 2.65 -0.16 19.05
C ALA A 459 1.78 -1.18 19.78
N ARG A 460 0.78 -0.72 20.52
CA ARG A 460 -0.22 -1.56 21.19
C ARG A 460 -1.28 -1.99 20.19
N ILE A 461 -1.55 -3.29 20.16
CA ILE A 461 -2.53 -3.93 19.29
C ILE A 461 -3.85 -4.03 20.06
N ASN A 462 -4.83 -3.25 19.63
CA ASN A 462 -6.19 -3.30 20.13
C ASN A 462 -7.06 -4.03 19.10
N ASN A 463 -7.06 -5.36 19.17
CA ASN A 463 -7.94 -6.21 18.36
C ASN A 463 -9.02 -6.82 19.27
N ARG A 464 -10.27 -6.34 19.13
CA ARG A 464 -11.39 -6.79 19.96
C ARG A 464 -11.73 -8.26 19.71
N TYR A 465 -11.66 -8.70 18.46
CA TYR A 465 -11.95 -10.09 18.10
C TYR A 465 -10.98 -11.04 18.81
N LEU A 466 -9.66 -10.82 18.67
CA LEU A 466 -8.66 -11.70 19.27
C LEU A 466 -8.77 -11.75 20.79
N ARG A 467 -9.13 -10.64 21.44
CA ARG A 467 -9.36 -10.61 22.89
C ARG A 467 -10.55 -11.46 23.30
N ASN A 468 -11.67 -11.36 22.58
CA ASN A 468 -12.85 -12.16 22.87
C ASN A 468 -12.58 -13.65 22.65
N ARG A 469 -11.93 -14.01 21.53
CA ARG A 469 -11.53 -15.38 21.21
C ARG A 469 -10.61 -15.97 22.29
N PHE A 470 -9.61 -15.20 22.70
CA PHE A 470 -8.68 -15.59 23.77
C PHE A 470 -9.40 -15.82 25.10
N GLN A 471 -10.28 -14.89 25.48
CA GLN A 471 -11.02 -14.97 26.74
C GLN A 471 -11.97 -16.18 26.73
N GLU A 472 -12.74 -16.37 25.67
CA GLU A 472 -13.69 -17.47 25.52
C GLU A 472 -12.98 -18.83 25.55
N ARG A 473 -11.85 -18.97 24.83
CA ARG A 473 -11.07 -20.21 24.85
C ARG A 473 -10.43 -20.46 26.21
N MET A 474 -9.89 -19.44 26.85
CA MET A 474 -9.34 -19.55 28.20
C MET A 474 -10.43 -19.98 29.20
N ASP A 475 -11.62 -19.40 29.13
CA ASP A 475 -12.75 -19.75 30.00
C ASP A 475 -13.20 -21.21 29.77
N GLN A 476 -13.24 -21.69 28.53
CA GLN A 476 -13.53 -23.11 28.22
C GLN A 476 -12.52 -24.08 28.85
N VAL A 477 -11.22 -23.72 28.85
CA VAL A 477 -10.17 -24.55 29.48
C VAL A 477 -10.27 -24.48 31.01
N LEU A 478 -10.77 -23.37 31.56
CA LEU A 478 -10.96 -23.15 33.00
C LEU A 478 -12.30 -23.68 33.54
N ASP A 479 -13.29 -23.98 32.69
CA ASP A 479 -14.60 -24.58 33.01
C ASP A 479 -14.50 -26.06 33.43
N GLY A 480 -13.65 -26.34 34.43
CA GLY A 480 -13.63 -27.58 35.19
C GLY A 480 -14.42 -27.48 36.51
N PRO A 481 -14.63 -28.59 37.25
CA PRO A 481 -15.45 -28.64 38.46
C PRO A 481 -14.93 -27.86 39.69
N ASP A 482 -13.81 -27.12 39.55
CA ASP A 482 -13.16 -26.37 40.63
C ASP A 482 -13.41 -24.85 40.48
N ASP A 483 -14.50 -24.36 41.08
CA ASP A 483 -14.91 -22.94 41.03
C ASP A 483 -13.85 -21.97 41.60
N HIS A 484 -12.93 -22.45 42.44
CA HIS A 484 -11.88 -21.63 43.05
C HIS A 484 -10.71 -21.28 42.10
N VAL A 485 -10.48 -22.05 41.02
CA VAL A 485 -9.40 -21.77 40.06
C VAL A 485 -9.77 -20.57 39.18
N LYS A 486 -11.03 -20.48 38.74
CA LYS A 486 -11.56 -19.35 37.97
C LYS A 486 -11.43 -18.02 38.70
N GLU A 487 -11.71 -17.99 40.01
CA GLU A 487 -11.68 -16.77 40.81
C GLU A 487 -10.24 -16.27 41.06
N ASN A 488 -9.26 -17.17 41.15
CA ASN A 488 -7.85 -16.85 41.35
C ASN A 488 -7.15 -16.31 40.10
N VAL A 489 -7.49 -16.82 38.91
CA VAL A 489 -6.93 -16.35 37.62
C VAL A 489 -7.50 -14.98 37.22
N THR A 490 -8.80 -14.76 37.46
CA THR A 490 -9.51 -13.54 37.04
C THR A 490 -9.23 -12.31 37.90
N LYS A 491 -9.01 -12.45 39.22
CA LYS A 491 -8.82 -11.30 40.14
C LYS A 491 -7.37 -10.83 40.31
N ARG A 492 -6.36 -11.67 40.04
CA ARG A 492 -4.95 -11.36 40.41
C ARG A 492 -3.94 -11.34 39.27
N GLY A 493 -4.26 -11.82 38.06
CA GLY A 493 -3.34 -11.81 36.92
C GLY A 493 -2.02 -12.59 37.10
N VAL A 494 -1.85 -13.28 38.25
CA VAL A 494 -0.71 -14.11 38.63
C VAL A 494 -1.26 -15.20 39.56
N THR A 495 -1.01 -16.47 39.27
CA THR A 495 -1.32 -17.56 40.19
C THR A 495 -0.34 -17.57 41.36
N VAL A 496 -0.89 -17.64 42.57
CA VAL A 496 -0.13 -17.90 43.80
C VAL A 496 0.13 -19.41 43.86
N LYS A 497 1.35 -19.82 44.23
CA LYS A 497 1.62 -21.20 44.65
C LYS A 497 0.76 -21.51 45.87
N ASP A 498 -0.33 -22.27 45.70
CA ASP A 498 -1.03 -22.83 46.84
C ASP A 498 -0.16 -23.93 47.45
N SER A 499 0.52 -23.57 48.54
CA SER A 499 1.33 -24.46 49.37
C SER A 499 0.55 -25.67 49.90
N ALA A 500 -0.78 -25.66 49.82
CA ALA A 500 -1.66 -26.73 50.27
C ALA A 500 -1.86 -27.86 49.24
N ALA A 501 -1.73 -27.58 47.93
CA ALA A 501 -1.88 -28.61 46.88
C ALA A 501 -0.64 -29.51 46.73
N ALA A 502 0.49 -29.11 47.31
CA ALA A 502 1.72 -29.91 47.32
C ALA A 502 1.66 -31.14 48.26
N ALA A 503 0.66 -31.23 49.15
CA ALA A 503 0.58 -32.30 50.14
C ALA A 503 -0.10 -33.59 49.62
N THR A 504 -0.78 -33.56 48.47
CA THR A 504 -1.52 -34.71 47.93
C THR A 504 -1.01 -35.23 46.59
N ALA A 505 -0.06 -34.56 45.94
CA ALA A 505 0.63 -35.10 44.77
C ALA A 505 1.64 -36.17 45.20
N LYS A 506 1.26 -37.45 45.09
CA LYS A 506 2.19 -38.57 45.20
C LYS A 506 3.37 -38.33 44.26
N THR A 507 4.57 -38.34 44.83
CA THR A 507 5.85 -38.29 44.14
C THR A 507 5.91 -39.34 43.03
N GLY A 508 5.82 -38.92 41.76
CA GLY A 508 5.98 -39.81 40.61
C GLY A 508 5.31 -39.33 39.32
N ASP A 509 4.18 -38.64 39.40
CA ASP A 509 3.52 -38.05 38.22
C ASP A 509 3.89 -36.58 38.10
N GLY A 510 4.60 -36.21 37.04
CA GLY A 510 4.97 -34.83 36.68
C GLY A 510 3.77 -33.95 36.26
N ARG A 511 2.63 -34.10 36.93
CA ARG A 511 1.41 -33.30 36.76
C ARG A 511 1.50 -32.06 37.65
N VAL A 512 2.37 -31.12 37.29
CA VAL A 512 2.40 -29.79 37.90
C VAL A 512 1.54 -28.87 37.04
N LEU A 513 0.37 -28.49 37.54
CA LEU A 513 -0.51 -27.49 36.92
C LEU A 513 0.09 -26.09 37.13
N GLU A 514 0.87 -25.60 36.17
CA GLU A 514 1.23 -24.17 36.08
C GLU A 514 0.14 -23.43 35.29
N ASN A 515 -0.96 -23.04 35.95
CA ASN A 515 -1.97 -22.16 35.36
C ASN A 515 -1.43 -20.72 35.34
N ALA A 516 -0.55 -20.39 34.40
CA ALA A 516 0.12 -19.09 34.35
C ALA A 516 -0.15 -18.35 33.02
N LEU A 517 -0.47 -17.07 33.14
CA LEU A 517 -0.41 -16.12 32.03
C LEU A 517 1.02 -15.59 31.92
N GLU A 518 1.62 -15.70 30.74
CA GLU A 518 2.94 -15.15 30.46
C GLU A 518 2.91 -14.19 29.27
N TYR A 519 3.78 -13.17 29.32
CA TYR A 519 4.11 -12.40 28.12
C TYR A 519 5.30 -13.06 27.44
N LEU A 520 5.13 -13.53 26.22
CA LEU A 520 6.16 -14.19 25.42
C LEU A 520 6.39 -13.45 24.11
N PHE A 521 7.58 -13.64 23.55
CA PHE A 521 8.00 -13.04 22.29
C PHE A 521 7.78 -14.02 21.14
N TYR A 522 7.37 -13.46 20.00
CA TYR A 522 7.32 -14.11 18.71
C TYR A 522 8.11 -13.29 17.70
N ALA A 523 8.99 -13.95 16.94
CA ALA A 523 9.67 -13.35 15.81
C ALA A 523 9.47 -14.25 14.59
N GLN A 524 9.21 -13.64 13.44
CA GLN A 524 9.05 -14.36 12.18
C GLN A 524 10.38 -15.03 11.80
N PRO A 525 10.43 -16.36 11.64
CA PRO A 525 11.60 -17.05 11.13
C PRO A 525 11.89 -16.64 9.67
N PRO A 526 13.17 -16.49 9.26
CA PRO A 526 13.52 -16.09 7.88
C PRO A 526 12.95 -17.00 6.79
N ILE A 527 12.72 -18.28 7.09
CA ILE A 527 12.10 -19.23 6.14
C ILE A 527 10.69 -18.81 5.71
N LEU A 528 9.97 -18.05 6.55
CA LEU A 528 8.63 -17.53 6.25
C LEU A 528 8.65 -16.25 5.40
N ASP A 529 9.79 -15.57 5.25
CA ASP A 529 9.89 -14.37 4.41
C ASP A 529 9.62 -14.65 2.92
N HIS A 530 9.67 -15.93 2.51
CA HIS A 530 9.44 -16.39 1.14
C HIS A 530 8.08 -17.06 0.91
N MET A 531 7.25 -17.21 1.95
CA MET A 531 5.91 -17.78 1.78
C MET A 531 4.97 -16.73 1.16
N ALA A 532 4.78 -16.82 -0.16
CA ALA A 532 3.75 -16.06 -0.86
C ALA A 532 2.37 -16.61 -0.46
N THR A 533 1.46 -15.75 -0.01
CA THR A 533 0.04 -16.09 0.10
C THR A 533 -0.55 -16.29 -1.30
N ALA A 534 -1.65 -17.02 -1.41
CA ALA A 534 -2.42 -17.18 -2.64
C ALA A 534 -2.88 -15.79 -3.13
N GLY A 535 -2.09 -15.15 -4.00
CA GLY A 535 -2.24 -13.74 -4.36
C GLY A 535 -0.91 -13.02 -4.66
N GLY A 536 0.24 -13.63 -4.37
CA GLY A 536 1.56 -13.12 -4.80
C GLY A 536 2.08 -11.92 -4.01
N VAL A 537 1.40 -11.51 -2.93
CA VAL A 537 1.87 -10.47 -2.01
C VAL A 537 2.45 -11.14 -0.77
N THR A 538 3.75 -10.98 -0.53
CA THR A 538 4.40 -11.44 0.71
C THR A 538 3.99 -10.53 1.87
N MET A 539 2.90 -10.88 2.57
CA MET A 539 2.52 -10.23 3.82
C MET A 539 3.39 -10.78 4.95
N ARG A 540 3.96 -9.89 5.78
CA ARG A 540 4.73 -10.35 6.94
C ARG A 540 3.80 -10.99 7.96
N GLU A 541 4.27 -12.04 8.63
CA GLU A 541 3.46 -12.79 9.59
C GLU A 541 3.05 -11.91 10.78
N GLN A 542 3.87 -10.94 11.18
CA GLN A 542 3.47 -9.97 12.20
C GLN A 542 2.30 -9.06 11.75
N GLU A 543 2.17 -8.77 10.45
CA GLU A 543 1.03 -8.01 9.92
C GLU A 543 -0.24 -8.87 9.93
N HIS A 544 -0.13 -10.15 9.54
CA HIS A 544 -1.23 -11.10 9.65
C HIS A 544 -1.68 -11.31 11.10
N ALA A 545 -0.71 -11.40 12.03
CA ALA A 545 -0.97 -11.59 13.46
C ALA A 545 -1.76 -10.44 14.09
N VAL A 546 -1.62 -9.22 13.58
CA VAL A 546 -2.40 -8.06 14.03
C VAL A 546 -3.89 -8.20 13.65
N GLU A 547 -4.18 -8.80 12.49
CA GLU A 547 -5.53 -8.93 11.96
C GLU A 547 -6.25 -10.19 12.45
N CYS A 548 -5.63 -11.35 12.24
CA CYS A 548 -6.25 -12.66 12.43
C CYS A 548 -5.65 -13.46 13.60
N GLY A 549 -4.58 -12.98 14.22
CA GLY A 549 -3.79 -13.76 15.19
C GLY A 549 -2.73 -14.62 14.50
N LEU A 550 -1.98 -15.40 15.29
CA LEU A 550 -1.01 -16.34 14.72
C LEU A 550 -1.75 -17.49 14.04
N ARG A 551 -1.21 -17.97 12.91
CA ARG A 551 -1.82 -19.09 12.17
C ARG A 551 -1.82 -20.38 12.99
N ALA A 552 -2.77 -21.26 12.67
CA ALA A 552 -2.86 -22.57 13.29
C ALA A 552 -1.62 -23.42 12.96
N VAL A 553 -1.34 -24.42 13.81
CA VAL A 553 -0.18 -25.33 13.63
C VAL A 553 -0.24 -26.05 12.28
N ASP A 554 -1.44 -26.41 11.81
CA ASP A 554 -1.65 -27.09 10.53
C ASP A 554 -1.28 -26.21 9.32
N GLU A 555 -1.44 -24.88 9.44
CA GLU A 555 -1.07 -23.92 8.40
C GLU A 555 0.44 -23.66 8.36
N TYR A 556 1.16 -23.97 9.45
CA TYR A 556 2.63 -23.93 9.54
C TYR A 556 3.30 -25.24 9.10
N ALA A 557 2.57 -26.17 8.47
CA ALA A 557 3.09 -27.47 8.05
C ALA A 557 4.41 -27.34 7.26
N GLY A 558 5.50 -27.86 7.84
CA GLY A 558 6.86 -27.82 7.29
C GLY A 558 7.81 -26.79 7.92
N VAL A 559 7.33 -25.90 8.81
CA VAL A 559 8.14 -24.86 9.48
C VAL A 559 8.11 -24.95 11.01
N ALA A 560 7.02 -25.45 11.60
CA ALA A 560 6.87 -25.55 13.05
C ALA A 560 6.97 -27.00 13.54
N ASP A 561 8.10 -27.36 14.14
CA ASP A 561 8.25 -28.62 14.86
C ASP A 561 7.43 -28.57 16.16
N GLY A 562 6.17 -29.01 16.10
CA GLY A 562 5.35 -29.37 17.26
C GLY A 562 4.62 -28.25 18.02
N GLY A 563 4.38 -27.09 17.38
CA GLY A 563 3.51 -26.03 17.90
C GLY A 563 3.97 -24.62 17.55
N ILE A 564 3.17 -23.62 17.88
CA ILE A 564 3.53 -22.21 17.70
C ILE A 564 4.64 -21.86 18.67
N LYS A 565 5.82 -21.57 18.13
CA LYS A 565 7.02 -21.30 18.91
C LYS A 565 7.02 -19.87 19.45
N LEU A 566 7.10 -19.77 20.77
CA LEU A 566 7.25 -18.54 21.53
C LEU A 566 8.44 -18.65 22.49
N SER A 567 9.07 -17.55 22.86
CA SER A 567 10.16 -17.58 23.84
C SER A 567 10.14 -16.35 24.74
N ASN A 568 10.67 -16.52 25.95
CA ASN A 568 10.99 -15.39 26.81
C ASN A 568 12.39 -14.80 26.56
N SER A 569 13.09 -15.20 25.48
CA SER A 569 14.42 -14.73 25.11
C SER A 569 14.43 -14.16 23.69
N LEU A 570 14.76 -12.87 23.56
CA LEU A 570 14.87 -12.21 22.25
C LEU A 570 16.04 -12.78 21.44
N ALA A 571 17.18 -13.03 22.09
CA ALA A 571 18.36 -13.60 21.44
C ALA A 571 18.06 -14.98 20.82
N ALA A 572 17.29 -15.82 21.52
CA ALA A 572 16.92 -17.14 21.03
C ALA A 572 16.00 -17.09 19.80
N LEU A 573 15.22 -16.02 19.63
CA LEU A 573 14.31 -15.84 18.49
C LEU A 573 14.96 -15.18 17.28
N ASP A 574 15.83 -14.19 17.52
CA ASP A 574 16.31 -13.30 16.46
C ASP A 574 17.64 -13.72 15.82
N LEU A 575 18.30 -14.71 16.40
CA LEU A 575 19.59 -15.24 15.95
C LEU A 575 19.59 -15.71 14.47
N PRO A 576 18.60 -16.46 13.96
CA PRO A 576 18.56 -16.87 12.56
C PRO A 576 18.51 -15.67 11.58
N ARG A 577 17.77 -14.61 11.95
CA ARG A 577 17.65 -13.39 11.14
C ARG A 577 18.98 -12.64 11.08
N LEU A 578 19.67 -12.50 12.22
CA LEU A 578 20.98 -11.84 12.29
C LEU A 578 22.04 -12.60 11.49
N ALA A 579 22.06 -13.93 11.62
CA ALA A 579 22.95 -14.80 10.85
C ALA A 579 22.71 -14.64 9.33
N THR A 580 21.46 -14.76 8.90
CA THR A 580 21.09 -14.62 7.48
C THR A 580 21.49 -13.26 6.93
N ALA A 581 21.21 -12.18 7.66
CA ALA A 581 21.55 -10.82 7.23
C ALA A 581 23.07 -10.61 7.05
N LEU A 582 23.90 -11.11 7.96
CA LEU A 582 25.35 -11.01 7.86
C LEU A 582 25.93 -11.92 6.77
N HIS A 583 25.37 -13.12 6.59
CA HIS A 583 25.79 -14.04 5.52
C HIS A 583 25.51 -13.42 4.14
N VAL A 584 24.30 -12.91 3.91
CA VAL A 584 23.93 -12.26 2.63
C VAL A 584 24.84 -11.07 2.33
N LYS A 585 25.22 -10.27 3.33
CA LYS A 585 26.22 -9.19 3.13
C LYS A 585 27.61 -9.70 2.76
N GLY A 586 27.94 -10.93 3.14
CA GLY A 586 29.19 -11.62 2.84
C GLY A 586 29.28 -12.10 1.39
N THR A 587 28.20 -12.69 0.87
CA THR A 587 28.17 -13.50 -0.37
C THR A 587 27.14 -13.03 -1.42
N ASN A 588 26.25 -12.10 -1.08
CA ASN A 588 25.07 -11.70 -1.86
C ASN A 588 24.13 -12.86 -2.23
N ARG A 589 24.18 -13.98 -1.48
CA ARG A 589 23.33 -15.16 -1.67
C ARG A 589 22.94 -15.75 -0.30
N ILE A 590 21.91 -16.58 -0.27
CA ILE A 590 21.51 -17.35 0.92
C ILE A 590 21.97 -18.79 0.69
N ASP A 591 22.84 -19.32 1.56
CA ASP A 591 23.23 -20.74 1.55
C ASP A 591 22.71 -21.44 2.83
N PRO A 592 21.65 -22.27 2.73
CA PRO A 592 21.07 -22.97 3.87
C PRO A 592 22.04 -23.92 4.57
N THR A 593 23.06 -24.44 3.87
CA THR A 593 23.98 -25.42 4.45
C THR A 593 24.95 -24.77 5.43
N GLU A 594 25.39 -23.55 5.15
CA GLU A 594 26.24 -22.76 6.05
C GLU A 594 25.43 -22.09 7.18
N LEU A 595 24.12 -21.90 6.98
CA LEU A 595 23.20 -21.34 7.96
C LEU A 595 22.58 -22.39 8.88
N ALA A 596 22.63 -23.67 8.53
CA ALA A 596 22.11 -24.78 9.35
C ALA A 596 22.47 -24.74 10.86
N PRO A 597 23.69 -24.34 11.27
CA PRO A 597 24.04 -24.20 12.70
C PRO A 597 23.28 -23.06 13.42
N PHE A 598 22.76 -22.09 12.67
CA PHE A 598 21.99 -20.94 13.14
C PHE A 598 20.48 -21.09 12.86
N ASP A 599 20.10 -21.99 11.93
CA ASP A 599 18.71 -22.29 11.56
C ASP A 599 18.05 -23.22 12.59
N ALA A 600 18.82 -24.13 13.20
CA ALA A 600 18.33 -24.92 14.31
C ALA A 600 18.00 -23.97 15.46
N PHE A 601 16.73 -23.95 15.83
CA PHE A 601 16.16 -23.07 16.84
C PHE A 601 16.56 -23.45 18.29
N GLY A 602 17.78 -23.96 18.43
CA GLY A 602 18.44 -24.48 19.62
C GLY A 602 19.58 -23.55 20.03
N TRP A 603 19.78 -23.46 21.33
CA TRP A 603 20.69 -22.51 21.99
C TRP A 603 22.19 -22.71 21.71
N ASP A 604 22.53 -23.46 20.67
CA ASP A 604 23.88 -23.75 20.24
C ASP A 604 24.38 -22.60 19.35
N THR A 605 24.50 -21.40 19.92
CA THR A 605 25.23 -20.29 19.29
C THR A 605 26.64 -20.78 18.93
N PRO A 606 27.04 -20.82 17.65
CA PRO A 606 28.40 -21.17 17.28
C PRO A 606 29.36 -20.18 17.95
N THR A 607 30.46 -20.68 18.50
CA THR A 607 31.49 -19.85 19.12
C THR A 607 32.18 -18.93 18.12
N GLU A 608 32.02 -19.20 16.82
CA GLU A 608 32.75 -18.55 15.74
C GLU A 608 31.83 -18.25 14.53
N LEU A 609 31.94 -17.04 13.97
CA LEU A 609 31.23 -16.63 12.75
C LEU A 609 31.74 -17.41 11.51
N THR A 610 30.88 -17.64 10.52
CA THR A 610 31.26 -18.26 9.24
C THR A 610 32.17 -17.35 8.40
N LEU A 611 32.87 -17.93 7.42
CA LEU A 611 33.75 -17.21 6.50
C LEU A 611 33.07 -16.01 5.81
N PRO A 612 31.86 -16.14 5.24
CA PRO A 612 31.10 -15.02 4.68
C PRO A 612 30.84 -13.89 5.67
N MET A 613 30.43 -14.21 6.90
CA MET A 613 30.13 -13.22 7.93
C MET A 613 31.39 -12.46 8.36
N ARG A 614 32.53 -13.15 8.52
CA ARG A 614 33.82 -12.51 8.80
C ARG A 614 34.27 -11.60 7.67
N SER A 615 34.02 -12.00 6.42
CA SER A 615 34.30 -11.19 5.23
C SER A 615 33.52 -9.88 5.25
N ALA A 616 32.21 -9.94 5.58
CA ALA A 616 31.38 -8.74 5.75
C ALA A 616 31.92 -7.82 6.87
N TYR A 617 32.37 -8.39 7.98
CA TYR A 617 32.96 -7.64 9.09
C TYR A 617 34.23 -6.89 8.68
N ARG A 618 35.11 -7.51 7.87
CA ARG A 618 36.33 -6.88 7.35
C ARG A 618 36.06 -5.74 6.36
N ARG A 619 34.95 -5.80 5.61
CA ARG A 619 34.56 -4.76 4.65
C ARG A 619 33.91 -3.54 5.29
N GLY A 620 33.60 -3.57 6.59
CA GLY A 620 32.93 -2.47 7.29
C GLY A 620 31.40 -2.43 7.13
N ASP A 621 30.81 -3.41 6.43
CA ASP A 621 29.36 -3.51 6.17
C ASP A 621 28.59 -4.24 7.29
N TRP A 622 29.07 -4.23 8.52
CA TRP A 622 28.53 -5.08 9.61
C TRP A 622 27.21 -4.57 10.22
N ARG A 623 26.65 -3.43 9.78
CA ARG A 623 25.43 -2.84 10.38
C ARG A 623 24.23 -3.78 10.32
N LEU A 624 23.72 -4.20 11.47
CA LEU A 624 22.61 -5.15 11.55
C LEU A 624 21.27 -4.46 11.20
N PRO A 625 20.36 -5.13 10.47
CA PRO A 625 19.04 -4.56 10.18
C PRO A 625 18.18 -4.49 11.45
N PRO A 626 17.31 -3.47 11.60
CA PRO A 626 16.38 -3.39 12.72
C PRO A 626 15.45 -4.62 12.75
N GLY A 627 15.07 -5.03 13.96
CA GLY A 627 14.20 -6.17 14.23
C GLY A 627 12.78 -5.74 14.59
N VAL A 628 11.84 -6.66 14.39
CA VAL A 628 10.43 -6.51 14.81
C VAL A 628 10.03 -7.76 15.56
N VAL A 629 9.61 -7.58 16.82
CA VAL A 629 9.13 -8.67 17.68
C VAL A 629 7.70 -8.40 18.11
N LEU A 630 6.89 -9.45 18.14
CA LEU A 630 5.54 -9.42 18.68
C LEU A 630 5.58 -9.90 20.13
N ILE A 631 5.01 -9.12 21.03
CA ILE A 631 4.78 -9.52 22.43
C ILE A 631 3.33 -10.00 22.53
N ALA A 632 3.17 -11.27 22.86
CA ALA A 632 1.88 -11.90 23.04
C ALA A 632 1.64 -12.25 24.50
N LYS A 633 0.40 -12.04 24.96
CA LYS A 633 -0.12 -12.59 26.21
C LYS A 633 -0.60 -14.01 25.96
N VAL A 634 -0.08 -14.96 26.70
CA VAL A 634 -0.26 -16.40 26.44
C VAL A 634 -0.80 -17.07 27.69
N PHE A 635 -1.82 -17.89 27.51
CA PHE A 635 -2.29 -18.80 28.55
C PHE A 635 -1.67 -20.17 28.31
N LEU A 636 -0.75 -20.59 29.19
CA LEU A 636 0.04 -21.80 28.97
C LEU A 636 -0.73 -23.10 29.27
N GLY A 637 -1.80 -23.02 30.09
CA GLY A 637 -2.63 -24.17 30.46
C GLY A 637 -1.81 -25.38 30.96
N HIS A 638 -2.22 -26.59 30.60
CA HIS A 638 -1.46 -27.80 30.87
C HIS A 638 -0.17 -27.80 30.05
N THR A 639 0.94 -27.55 30.75
CA THR A 639 2.28 -27.46 30.16
C THR A 639 3.12 -28.68 30.51
N ARG A 640 3.69 -29.36 29.49
CA ARG A 640 4.62 -30.48 29.68
C ARG A 640 6.06 -30.06 29.40
N GLN A 641 6.96 -30.33 30.34
CA GLN A 641 8.39 -30.09 30.17
C GLN A 641 9.02 -31.13 29.24
N VAL A 642 9.81 -30.67 28.28
CA VAL A 642 10.55 -31.48 27.32
C VAL A 642 12.05 -31.27 27.56
N PRO A 643 12.84 -32.35 27.76
CA PRO A 643 14.24 -32.24 28.14
C PRO A 643 15.17 -31.73 27.01
N SER A 644 14.78 -31.87 25.74
CA SER A 644 15.53 -31.38 24.59
C SER A 644 14.63 -31.22 23.36
N MET A 645 14.95 -30.25 22.50
CA MET A 645 14.28 -30.00 21.21
C MET A 645 14.17 -31.27 20.35
N ALA A 646 15.20 -32.13 20.34
CA ALA A 646 15.21 -33.35 19.51
C ALA A 646 14.12 -34.37 19.90
N LYS A 647 13.56 -34.28 21.11
CA LYS A 647 12.52 -35.20 21.61
C LYS A 647 11.10 -34.63 21.49
N LEU A 648 10.95 -33.42 20.94
CA LEU A 648 9.69 -32.69 20.96
C LEU A 648 8.58 -33.40 20.14
N ALA A 649 8.92 -33.87 18.94
CA ALA A 649 8.01 -34.65 18.09
C ALA A 649 7.59 -35.99 18.72
N GLN A 650 8.52 -36.67 19.41
CA GLN A 650 8.23 -37.93 20.11
C GLN A 650 7.25 -37.70 21.27
N VAL A 651 7.50 -36.69 22.09
CA VAL A 651 6.68 -36.35 23.26
C VAL A 651 5.26 -35.95 22.86
N GLN A 652 5.10 -35.27 21.73
CA GLN A 652 3.81 -34.89 21.17
C GLN A 652 3.02 -36.12 20.69
N GLN A 653 3.67 -37.05 19.97
CA GLN A 653 3.03 -38.29 19.51
C GLN A 653 2.60 -39.20 20.66
N GLU A 654 3.43 -39.32 21.71
CA GLU A 654 3.08 -40.08 22.92
C GLU A 654 1.81 -39.54 23.58
N TYR A 655 1.63 -38.22 23.63
CA TYR A 655 0.49 -37.60 24.29
C TYR A 655 -0.79 -37.59 23.44
N ALA A 656 -0.65 -37.48 22.12
CA ALA A 656 -1.78 -37.60 21.19
C ALA A 656 -2.43 -39.00 21.27
N ALA A 657 -1.65 -40.04 21.61
CA ALA A 657 -2.15 -41.39 21.80
C ALA A 657 -2.90 -41.61 23.14
N ASP A 658 -2.56 -40.85 24.18
CA ASP A 658 -3.17 -40.92 25.52
C ASP A 658 -4.46 -40.10 25.66
N GLY A 659 -4.91 -39.41 24.58
CA GLY A 659 -6.15 -38.62 24.57
C GLY A 659 -6.11 -37.35 25.43
N GLY A 660 -4.93 -36.81 25.71
CA GLY A 660 -4.73 -35.71 26.66
C GLY A 660 -4.98 -34.30 26.11
N ASP A 661 -5.63 -33.46 26.92
CA ASP A 661 -5.90 -32.03 26.71
C ASP A 661 -4.65 -31.18 27.05
N LEU A 662 -3.58 -31.35 26.27
CA LEU A 662 -2.31 -30.63 26.44
C LEU A 662 -2.33 -29.32 25.64
N GLN A 663 -2.04 -28.18 26.30
CA GLN A 663 -2.03 -26.87 25.63
C GLN A 663 -0.62 -26.39 25.25
N CYS A 664 0.42 -26.77 26.00
CA CYS A 664 1.78 -26.27 25.77
C CYS A 664 2.88 -27.31 26.04
N LEU A 665 3.94 -27.27 25.23
CA LEU A 665 5.22 -27.95 25.50
C LEU A 665 6.29 -26.90 25.83
N GLN A 666 7.10 -27.16 26.85
CA GLN A 666 8.14 -26.23 27.30
C GLN A 666 9.53 -26.86 27.26
N VAL A 667 10.50 -26.14 26.71
CA VAL A 667 11.92 -26.52 26.67
C VAL A 667 12.73 -25.45 27.40
N THR A 668 13.65 -25.84 28.28
CA THR A 668 14.52 -24.92 29.05
C THR A 668 15.98 -25.03 28.61
N LYS A 669 16.71 -23.89 28.53
CA LYS A 669 18.11 -23.86 28.07
C LYS A 669 19.01 -24.62 29.04
N PRO A 670 19.74 -25.66 28.58
CA PRO A 670 20.62 -26.43 29.47
C PRO A 670 21.65 -25.56 30.20
N ALA A 671 22.18 -24.52 29.52
CA ALA A 671 23.19 -23.63 30.07
C ALA A 671 22.62 -22.45 30.90
N ASP A 672 21.36 -22.06 30.70
CA ASP A 672 20.74 -20.92 31.38
C ASP A 672 19.23 -21.17 31.63
N PRO A 673 18.82 -21.60 32.83
CA PRO A 673 17.44 -21.97 33.11
C PRO A 673 16.45 -20.80 33.03
N LYS A 674 16.93 -19.55 32.90
CA LYS A 674 16.07 -18.38 32.69
C LYS A 674 15.50 -18.32 31.28
N GLN A 675 16.18 -18.93 30.31
CA GLN A 675 15.76 -18.94 28.91
C GLN A 675 14.91 -20.17 28.62
N LYS A 676 13.69 -19.92 28.15
CA LYS A 676 12.66 -20.92 27.93
C LYS A 676 12.02 -20.72 26.56
N CYS A 677 11.73 -21.83 25.89
CA CYS A 677 10.96 -21.88 24.66
C CYS A 677 9.66 -22.63 24.94
N TYR A 678 8.57 -22.09 24.41
CA TYR A 678 7.22 -22.61 24.58
C TYR A 678 6.67 -22.92 23.19
N PHE A 679 6.04 -24.08 23.06
CA PHE A 679 5.37 -24.53 21.85
C PHE A 679 3.91 -24.69 22.21
N VAL A 680 3.14 -23.66 21.87
CA VAL A 680 1.71 -23.60 22.17
C VAL A 680 0.97 -24.30 21.04
N LEU A 681 0.11 -25.24 21.40
CA LEU A 681 -0.61 -26.09 20.43
C LEU A 681 -1.91 -25.44 19.95
N ASP A 682 -2.48 -24.56 20.77
CA ASP A 682 -3.75 -23.89 20.51
C ASP A 682 -3.53 -22.40 20.28
N GLU A 683 -3.75 -21.94 19.05
CA GLU A 683 -3.54 -20.55 18.66
C GLU A 683 -4.55 -19.59 19.31
N ALA A 684 -5.70 -20.09 19.80
CA ALA A 684 -6.66 -19.28 20.53
C ALA A 684 -6.22 -18.91 21.94
N LEU A 685 -5.22 -19.60 22.49
CA LEU A 685 -4.58 -19.26 23.78
C LEU A 685 -3.43 -18.25 23.65
N ILE A 686 -3.30 -17.60 22.50
CA ILE A 686 -2.29 -16.58 22.22
C ILE A 686 -2.98 -15.27 21.82
N LEU A 687 -2.70 -14.20 22.57
CA LEU A 687 -3.19 -12.85 22.29
C LEU A 687 -2.02 -11.92 21.95
N PRO A 688 -1.83 -11.55 20.67
CA PRO A 688 -0.94 -10.46 20.27
C PRO A 688 -1.34 -9.14 20.94
N GLU A 689 -0.47 -8.54 21.75
CA GLU A 689 -0.76 -7.28 22.46
C GLU A 689 0.14 -6.11 22.03
N TYR A 690 1.42 -6.35 21.73
CA TYR A 690 2.34 -5.29 21.35
C TYR A 690 3.24 -5.69 20.18
N LEU A 691 3.47 -4.75 19.27
CA LEU A 691 4.45 -4.83 18.21
C LEU A 691 5.64 -3.92 18.57
N VAL A 692 6.83 -4.47 18.68
CA VAL A 692 8.03 -3.73 19.10
C VAL A 692 9.08 -3.72 17.99
N GLU A 693 9.51 -2.53 17.63
CA GLU A 693 10.62 -2.29 16.69
C GLU A 693 11.86 -1.90 17.47
N TYR A 694 13.00 -2.53 17.15
CA TYR A 694 14.26 -2.31 17.86
C TYR A 694 15.47 -2.34 16.94
N GLU A 695 16.56 -1.71 17.36
CA GLU A 695 17.87 -1.74 16.71
C GLU A 695 18.94 -2.23 17.71
N TYR A 696 19.95 -2.93 17.19
CA TYR A 696 21.09 -3.36 17.98
C TYR A 696 22.19 -2.29 17.97
N THR A 697 22.71 -1.96 19.15
CA THR A 697 23.90 -1.12 19.27
C THR A 697 25.16 -1.99 19.26
N THR A 698 26.21 -1.50 18.63
CA THR A 698 27.49 -2.20 18.45
C THR A 698 28.65 -1.32 18.90
N SER A 699 29.84 -1.91 19.02
CA SER A 699 31.04 -1.31 19.63
C SER A 699 31.58 -0.02 18.97
N THR A 700 31.11 0.36 17.78
CA THR A 700 31.54 1.58 17.04
C THR A 700 30.41 2.56 16.74
N THR A 701 29.14 2.21 16.99
CA THR A 701 28.02 3.15 16.94
C THR A 701 27.98 3.97 18.21
N THR A 702 28.61 5.15 18.20
CA THR A 702 28.08 6.26 19.00
C THR A 702 26.66 6.54 18.48
N PRO A 703 25.64 6.62 19.35
CA PRO A 703 24.31 6.98 18.89
C PRO A 703 24.40 8.35 18.21
N MET A 704 23.96 8.46 16.96
CA MET A 704 23.74 9.75 16.31
C MET A 704 22.51 10.42 16.93
N SER A 705 22.68 10.81 18.19
CA SER A 705 21.83 11.69 18.98
C SER A 705 22.68 12.09 20.18
N SER A 706 23.50 13.14 20.01
CA SER A 706 24.06 14.02 21.07
C SER A 706 25.49 14.57 20.85
N CYS A 707 26.14 14.42 19.69
CA CYS A 707 27.45 15.04 19.45
C CYS A 707 27.38 16.26 18.54
N CYS A 708 27.03 17.42 19.11
CA CYS A 708 27.43 18.77 18.67
C CYS A 708 27.18 19.78 19.80
N ARG A 709 27.87 19.61 20.92
CA ARG A 709 28.11 20.67 21.91
C ARG A 709 29.53 20.50 22.44
N ASP A 710 30.47 21.20 21.80
CA ASP A 710 31.37 22.14 22.47
C ASP A 710 32.42 22.67 21.48
N GLY A 711 32.60 24.01 21.47
CA GLY A 711 33.83 24.67 21.04
C GLY A 711 33.80 25.62 19.83
N MET A 712 33.14 26.78 19.93
CA MET A 712 33.68 28.12 19.59
C MET A 712 32.57 29.18 19.81
N GLY A 713 32.89 30.27 20.52
CA GLY A 713 31.93 31.11 21.24
C GLY A 713 31.21 32.23 20.47
N GLY A 714 29.91 32.37 20.77
CA GLY A 714 29.08 33.59 20.89
C GLY A 714 28.79 34.49 19.67
N PRO A 715 27.74 35.36 19.70
CA PRO A 715 26.63 35.48 20.65
C PRO A 715 25.20 35.44 20.02
N ASP A 716 24.23 35.35 20.93
CA ASP A 716 22.83 35.76 20.89
C ASP A 716 21.74 34.98 20.12
N LYS A 717 20.72 34.68 20.94
CA LYS A 717 19.43 34.08 20.65
C LYS A 717 18.65 34.94 19.66
N LEU A 718 18.26 34.35 18.53
CA LEU A 718 17.15 34.85 17.72
C LEU A 718 16.03 33.81 17.73
N ALA A 719 14.87 34.27 18.22
CA ALA A 719 13.65 33.52 18.38
C ALA A 719 13.17 32.95 17.04
N ILE A 720 12.87 31.65 17.01
CA ILE A 720 12.13 31.03 15.92
C ILE A 720 10.66 31.35 16.15
N ASP A 721 10.13 32.21 15.30
CA ASP A 721 8.72 32.54 15.22
C ASP A 721 7.92 31.27 14.86
N THR A 722 7.05 30.84 15.77
CA THR A 722 6.22 29.64 15.66
C THR A 722 4.79 30.05 15.38
N THR A 723 4.57 30.62 14.20
CA THR A 723 3.23 30.95 13.69
C THR A 723 2.81 29.96 12.62
N LEU A 724 2.55 28.72 13.06
CA LEU A 724 1.62 27.75 12.46
C LEU A 724 1.66 26.49 13.33
N LYS A 725 0.70 26.36 14.26
CA LYS A 725 0.41 25.10 14.94
C LYS A 725 -0.73 24.40 14.20
N PRO A 726 -0.47 23.35 13.40
CA PRO A 726 -1.50 22.44 12.96
C PRO A 726 -1.81 21.39 14.05
N ASP A 727 -3.01 20.82 13.98
CA ASP A 727 -3.65 19.96 14.99
C ASP A 727 -2.75 18.85 15.55
N THR A 728 -2.78 18.74 16.89
CA THR A 728 -1.89 17.93 17.73
C THR A 728 -1.94 16.42 17.50
N GLU A 729 -2.98 15.87 16.86
CA GLU A 729 -3.07 14.43 16.59
C GLU A 729 -2.38 14.02 15.27
N ALA A 730 -2.33 14.91 14.27
CA ALA A 730 -1.66 14.62 12.99
C ALA A 730 -0.11 14.67 13.07
N LEU A 731 0.42 15.29 14.13
CA LEU A 731 1.86 15.37 14.39
C LEU A 731 2.46 14.04 14.87
N GLN A 732 1.67 13.19 15.53
CA GLN A 732 2.18 11.98 16.16
C GLN A 732 2.59 10.91 15.12
N ASP A 733 1.86 10.85 14.00
CA ASP A 733 2.11 9.90 12.90
C ASP A 733 3.31 10.25 12.01
N MET A 734 3.71 11.54 11.97
CA MET A 734 4.70 12.06 11.02
C MET A 734 5.91 12.74 11.70
N GLY A 735 5.97 12.76 13.04
CA GLY A 735 7.07 13.39 13.79
C GLY A 735 8.45 12.86 13.41
N GLU A 736 8.58 11.55 13.19
CA GLU A 736 9.81 10.91 12.73
C GLU A 736 10.22 11.37 11.32
N ALA A 737 9.25 11.49 10.39
CA ALA A 737 9.50 11.96 9.04
C ALA A 737 10.01 13.42 9.03
N PHE A 738 9.44 14.29 9.87
CA PHE A 738 9.94 15.66 10.05
C PHE A 738 11.34 15.67 10.65
N ALA A 739 11.60 14.89 11.71
CA ALA A 739 12.91 14.80 12.35
C ALA A 739 14.01 14.31 11.38
N LEU A 740 13.73 13.30 10.57
CA LEU A 740 14.66 12.79 9.55
C LEU A 740 14.96 13.86 8.48
N THR A 741 13.93 14.58 8.04
CA THR A 741 14.06 15.65 7.06
C THR A 741 14.88 16.82 7.63
N ASP A 742 14.62 17.21 8.87
CA ASP A 742 15.35 18.28 9.55
C ASP A 742 16.79 17.88 9.87
N ALA A 743 17.05 16.62 10.22
CA ALA A 743 18.41 16.11 10.39
C ALA A 743 19.21 16.16 9.07
N PHE A 744 18.61 15.76 7.95
CA PHE A 744 19.23 15.91 6.63
C PHE A 744 19.47 17.38 6.29
N TYR A 745 18.47 18.23 6.51
CA TYR A 745 18.56 19.66 6.26
C TYR A 745 19.69 20.29 7.09
N ASN A 746 19.71 20.09 8.40
CA ASN A 746 20.73 20.65 9.29
C ASN A 746 22.14 20.16 8.97
N LYS A 747 22.28 18.94 8.42
CA LYS A 747 23.58 18.38 8.04
C LYS A 747 24.15 19.01 6.76
N TYR A 748 23.32 19.32 5.77
CA TYR A 748 23.78 19.75 4.44
C TYR A 748 23.38 21.18 4.05
N LYS A 749 22.65 21.89 4.92
CA LYS A 749 22.26 23.28 4.68
C LYS A 749 23.51 24.13 4.45
N LEU A 750 23.51 24.86 3.34
CA LEU A 750 24.49 25.91 3.10
C LEU A 750 24.15 27.12 3.98
N THR A 751 25.01 27.44 4.95
CA THR A 751 24.90 28.65 5.76
C THR A 751 25.73 29.75 5.13
N PHE A 752 25.09 30.64 4.39
CA PHE A 752 25.68 31.89 3.94
C PHE A 752 25.49 32.96 5.02
N ALA A 753 26.53 33.75 5.31
CA ALA A 753 26.47 34.82 6.32
C ALA A 753 25.60 36.02 5.86
N GLU A 754 25.36 36.17 4.55
CA GLU A 754 24.50 37.18 3.95
C GLU A 754 23.65 36.55 2.83
N PRO A 755 22.41 37.05 2.58
CA PRO A 755 21.64 36.63 1.41
C PRO A 755 22.42 37.03 0.15
N LEU A 756 22.71 36.03 -0.69
CA LEU A 756 23.56 36.08 -1.89
C LEU A 756 23.45 37.40 -2.68
N LEU A 757 24.36 38.33 -2.40
CA LEU A 757 24.86 39.25 -3.42
C LEU A 757 26.00 38.54 -4.14
N GLU A 758 25.81 38.32 -5.44
CA GLU A 758 26.67 38.02 -6.61
C GLU A 758 28.22 37.82 -6.51
N GLN A 759 28.90 37.92 -5.37
CA GLN A 759 30.38 37.96 -5.26
C GLN A 759 31.00 36.79 -4.45
N HIS A 760 30.21 35.86 -3.91
CA HIS A 760 30.67 34.81 -2.99
C HIS A 760 30.34 33.36 -3.39
N LEU A 761 30.15 33.07 -4.69
CA LEU A 761 29.81 31.70 -5.14
C LEU A 761 30.99 30.71 -5.13
N LEU A 762 32.22 31.19 -5.23
CA LEU A 762 33.39 30.34 -5.03
C LEU A 762 33.74 30.22 -3.54
N GLU A 763 33.89 28.98 -3.06
CA GLU A 763 34.41 28.68 -1.74
C GLU A 763 35.78 29.33 -1.54
N ASP A 764 36.07 29.90 -0.37
CA ASP A 764 37.37 30.54 -0.10
C ASP A 764 38.55 29.59 -0.35
N ARG A 765 38.37 28.28 -0.09
CA ARG A 765 39.36 27.24 -0.41
C ARG A 765 39.49 27.05 -1.93
N SER A 766 38.40 27.10 -2.69
CA SER A 766 38.42 27.03 -4.15
C SER A 766 39.05 28.30 -4.74
N LYS A 767 38.69 29.49 -4.24
CA LYS A 767 39.33 30.77 -4.59
C LYS A 767 40.82 30.73 -4.32
N GLY A 768 41.25 30.24 -3.15
CA GLY A 768 42.66 30.13 -2.78
C GLY A 768 43.44 29.14 -3.65
N LEU A 769 42.83 28.03 -4.07
CA LEU A 769 43.43 27.08 -5.00
C LEU A 769 43.57 27.66 -6.41
N ILE A 770 42.58 28.41 -6.88
CA ILE A 770 42.60 29.08 -8.19
C ILE A 770 43.63 30.22 -8.20
N GLN A 771 43.59 31.07 -7.17
CA GLN A 771 44.50 32.21 -6.96
C GLN A 771 45.92 31.80 -6.53
N MET A 772 46.19 30.50 -6.35
CA MET A 772 47.53 30.02 -6.04
C MET A 772 48.46 30.42 -7.19
N ASP A 773 49.38 31.35 -6.92
CA ASP A 773 50.27 31.92 -7.92
C ASP A 773 51.18 30.82 -8.50
N PRO A 774 51.23 30.60 -9.83
CA PRO A 774 52.10 29.60 -10.46
C PRO A 774 53.59 29.81 -10.12
N ALA A 775 53.96 31.06 -9.81
CA ALA A 775 55.34 31.48 -9.62
C ALA A 775 55.65 31.78 -8.15
N ILE A 776 55.63 30.77 -7.28
CA ILE A 776 56.43 30.84 -6.05
C ILE A 776 57.92 30.77 -6.44
N ALA A 777 58.45 31.88 -6.97
CA ALA A 777 59.82 32.38 -6.73
C ALA A 777 60.26 33.61 -7.56
N ARG A 778 59.60 34.07 -8.65
CA ARG A 778 60.19 35.18 -9.46
C ARG A 778 59.17 36.14 -10.08
N ARG A 779 58.85 37.20 -9.33
CA ARG A 779 58.82 38.62 -9.77
C ARG A 779 58.18 39.50 -8.69
N HIS A 780 58.92 39.71 -7.60
CA HIS A 780 58.90 41.06 -7.02
C HIS A 780 59.67 41.98 -7.98
N ALA A 781 59.11 43.17 -8.21
CA ALA A 781 59.61 44.26 -9.04
C ALA A 781 59.35 44.11 -10.55
N VAL A 782 58.26 44.70 -11.02
CA VAL A 782 58.23 45.98 -11.76
C VAL A 782 56.77 46.26 -12.17
N MET A 783 56.35 47.53 -12.05
CA MET A 783 55.04 48.12 -12.39
C MET A 783 54.10 48.36 -11.21
N GLY A 784 54.43 49.40 -10.44
CA GLY A 784 53.39 50.37 -10.11
C GLY A 784 52.95 51.05 -11.41
N HIS A 785 51.73 50.77 -11.86
CA HIS A 785 50.79 51.67 -12.54
C HIS A 785 49.49 50.90 -12.78
N ASN A 786 48.44 51.32 -12.07
CA ASN A 786 47.01 51.03 -12.31
C ASN A 786 46.60 49.56 -12.56
N ALA A 787 46.26 48.84 -11.48
CA ALA A 787 45.48 47.60 -11.53
C ALA A 787 44.09 47.76 -12.20
N ALA A 788 43.63 48.99 -12.42
CA ALA A 788 42.41 49.29 -13.17
C ALA A 788 42.58 49.21 -14.70
N ALA A 789 43.81 49.23 -15.22
CA ALA A 789 44.10 49.21 -16.66
C ALA A 789 44.32 47.80 -17.23
N ALA A 790 44.50 46.78 -16.38
CA ALA A 790 44.84 45.41 -16.79
C ALA A 790 43.64 44.58 -17.28
N ALA A 791 42.40 45.08 -17.14
CA ALA A 791 41.17 44.36 -17.50
C ALA A 791 40.46 44.94 -18.74
N ALA A 792 41.16 45.76 -19.54
CA ALA A 792 40.62 46.36 -20.75
C ALA A 792 41.18 45.66 -22.00
N ILE A 793 40.29 45.17 -22.85
CA ILE A 793 40.65 44.54 -24.13
C ILE A 793 41.33 45.59 -25.02
N THR A 794 42.59 45.35 -25.37
CA THR A 794 43.35 46.17 -26.33
C THR A 794 44.02 45.27 -27.37
N PRO A 795 44.37 45.79 -28.57
CA PRO A 795 45.07 45.00 -29.59
C PRO A 795 46.37 44.36 -29.06
N ALA A 796 47.11 45.07 -28.21
CA ALA A 796 48.34 44.57 -27.59
C ALA A 796 48.05 43.42 -26.61
N PHE A 797 47.01 43.55 -25.79
CA PHE A 797 46.57 42.51 -24.86
C PHE A 797 46.19 41.22 -25.61
N ILE A 798 45.40 41.31 -26.68
CA ILE A 798 45.00 40.13 -27.46
C ILE A 798 46.21 39.44 -28.11
N LEU A 799 47.18 40.19 -28.65
CA LEU A 799 48.40 39.61 -29.22
C LEU A 799 49.27 38.91 -28.16
N GLU A 800 49.34 39.47 -26.95
CA GLU A 800 50.08 38.89 -25.83
C GLU A 800 49.41 37.60 -25.31
N THR A 801 48.08 37.60 -25.15
CA THR A 801 47.33 36.43 -24.68
C THR A 801 47.26 35.31 -25.72
N SER A 802 47.16 35.65 -27.02
CA SER A 802 47.03 34.65 -28.10
C SER A 802 48.35 34.13 -28.66
N ARG A 803 49.50 34.75 -28.30
CA ARG A 803 50.84 34.45 -28.86
C ARG A 803 50.91 34.52 -30.39
N GLN A 804 50.05 35.33 -31.01
CA GLN A 804 49.99 35.53 -32.46
C GLN A 804 50.64 36.87 -32.84
N GLN A 805 51.03 37.03 -34.11
CA GLN A 805 51.67 38.26 -34.61
C GLN A 805 50.70 39.20 -35.35
N ASP A 806 49.54 38.70 -35.79
CA ASP A 806 48.57 39.46 -36.59
C ASP A 806 47.13 39.11 -36.16
N LEU A 807 46.31 40.13 -35.94
CA LEU A 807 44.91 40.00 -35.52
C LEU A 807 43.97 39.68 -36.68
N THR A 808 44.35 40.02 -37.91
CA THR A 808 43.48 39.92 -39.09
C THR A 808 43.29 38.48 -39.58
N LEU A 809 44.21 37.58 -39.25
CA LEU A 809 44.20 36.16 -39.63
C LEU A 809 43.64 35.24 -38.54
N MET A 810 43.17 35.79 -37.43
CA MET A 810 42.83 35.00 -36.25
C MET A 810 41.44 34.35 -36.38
N VAL A 811 41.40 33.01 -36.27
CA VAL A 811 40.18 32.19 -36.41
C VAL A 811 39.57 31.83 -35.05
N GLU A 812 40.42 31.58 -34.04
CA GLU A 812 40.00 31.19 -32.70
C GLU A 812 40.63 32.09 -31.65
N LEU A 813 39.83 32.60 -30.71
CA LEU A 813 40.27 33.45 -29.62
C LEU A 813 39.72 32.94 -28.30
N ASN A 814 40.62 32.62 -27.37
CA ASN A 814 40.28 32.19 -26.02
C ASN A 814 40.79 33.21 -25.00
N LEU A 815 39.85 33.82 -24.27
CA LEU A 815 40.09 34.80 -23.20
C LEU A 815 39.42 34.36 -21.90
N THR A 816 39.46 33.05 -21.61
CA THR A 816 38.94 32.48 -20.37
C THR A 816 39.69 33.05 -19.16
N SER A 817 38.99 33.33 -18.05
CA SER A 817 39.59 33.73 -16.76
C SER A 817 40.47 35.00 -16.80
N CYS A 818 40.24 35.89 -17.76
CA CYS A 818 40.99 37.15 -17.91
C CYS A 818 40.48 38.29 -17.01
N GLY A 819 39.47 38.04 -16.18
CA GLY A 819 38.87 39.05 -15.29
C GLY A 819 38.13 40.18 -16.03
N LEU A 820 37.67 39.90 -17.26
CA LEU A 820 37.04 40.90 -18.12
C LEU A 820 35.67 41.30 -17.57
N LYS A 821 35.44 42.60 -17.42
CA LYS A 821 34.15 43.15 -16.96
C LYS A 821 33.27 43.68 -18.09
N SER A 822 33.88 44.01 -19.23
CA SER A 822 33.24 44.64 -20.39
C SER A 822 33.92 44.18 -21.67
N LEU A 823 33.12 44.10 -22.73
CA LEU A 823 33.54 43.73 -24.09
C LEU A 823 33.86 44.94 -24.97
N HIS A 824 33.81 46.15 -24.42
CA HIS A 824 33.91 47.41 -25.18
C HIS A 824 35.18 47.51 -26.07
N GLY A 825 36.31 46.95 -25.62
CA GLY A 825 37.57 47.00 -26.35
C GLY A 825 37.62 46.20 -27.65
N PHE A 826 36.64 45.35 -27.93
CA PHE A 826 36.53 44.65 -29.22
C PHE A 826 36.28 45.59 -30.39
N ILE A 827 35.70 46.79 -30.18
CA ILE A 827 35.55 47.82 -31.22
C ILE A 827 36.90 48.23 -31.83
N ALA A 828 37.98 48.21 -31.03
CA ALA A 828 39.30 48.63 -31.47
C ALA A 828 40.12 47.51 -32.14
N CYS A 829 39.57 46.29 -32.23
CA CYS A 829 40.29 45.10 -32.70
C CYS A 829 39.72 44.60 -34.04
N PRO A 830 40.50 44.57 -35.14
CA PRO A 830 40.01 44.14 -36.45
C PRO A 830 39.96 42.61 -36.60
N LEU A 831 38.98 41.97 -35.96
CA LEU A 831 38.81 40.50 -35.87
C LEU A 831 37.79 39.95 -36.88
N VAL A 832 37.97 40.27 -38.16
CA VAL A 832 36.94 40.03 -39.19
C VAL A 832 36.80 38.56 -39.60
N HIS A 833 37.80 37.72 -39.31
CA HIS A 833 37.85 36.29 -39.65
C HIS A 833 37.64 35.36 -38.46
N LEU A 834 37.26 35.90 -37.29
CA LEU A 834 37.10 35.13 -36.08
C LEU A 834 35.85 34.24 -36.16
N GLU A 835 36.04 32.93 -36.08
CA GLU A 835 34.97 31.94 -36.09
C GLU A 835 34.60 31.44 -34.67
N MET A 836 35.55 31.41 -33.73
CA MET A 836 35.33 30.96 -32.36
C MET A 836 35.84 31.98 -31.34
N LEU A 837 34.97 32.35 -30.40
CA LEU A 837 35.28 33.23 -29.28
C LEU A 837 34.88 32.60 -27.95
N VAL A 838 35.86 32.38 -27.08
CA VAL A 838 35.67 31.82 -25.75
C VAL A 838 35.96 32.89 -24.70
N LEU A 839 34.93 33.28 -23.96
CA LEU A 839 34.92 34.33 -22.94
C LEU A 839 34.44 33.82 -21.58
N SER A 840 34.49 32.51 -21.37
CA SER A 840 33.97 31.88 -20.16
C SER A 840 34.79 32.27 -18.91
N PHE A 841 34.18 32.21 -17.71
CA PHE A 841 34.85 32.57 -16.44
C PHE A 841 35.39 34.00 -16.37
N ASN A 842 34.63 34.97 -16.87
CA ASN A 842 34.91 36.39 -16.70
C ASN A 842 33.84 37.05 -15.81
N GLU A 843 33.93 38.36 -15.63
CA GLU A 843 32.95 39.16 -14.87
C GLU A 843 32.04 39.98 -15.80
N ILE A 844 31.74 39.44 -16.99
CA ILE A 844 30.99 40.16 -18.03
C ILE A 844 29.54 40.29 -17.60
N ARG A 845 29.02 41.53 -17.61
CA ARG A 845 27.65 41.85 -17.16
C ARG A 845 26.66 42.01 -18.30
N ARG A 846 27.13 42.38 -19.48
CA ARG A 846 26.32 42.63 -20.68
C ARG A 846 27.09 42.24 -21.93
N ILE A 847 26.36 41.76 -22.93
CA ILE A 847 26.90 41.53 -24.27
C ILE A 847 26.85 42.88 -25.00
N GLU A 848 28.02 43.35 -25.44
CA GLU A 848 28.18 44.62 -26.13
C GLU A 848 29.35 44.55 -27.10
N CYS A 849 29.34 45.41 -28.13
CA CYS A 849 30.52 45.65 -28.98
C CYS A 849 31.02 44.43 -29.79
N LEU A 850 30.13 43.47 -30.09
CA LEU A 850 30.43 42.28 -30.92
C LEU A 850 29.97 42.43 -32.38
N ASP A 851 29.36 43.56 -32.77
CA ASP A 851 28.73 43.76 -34.08
C ASP A 851 29.69 43.62 -35.27
N GLY A 852 31.00 43.79 -35.06
CA GLY A 852 32.04 43.64 -36.09
C GLY A 852 32.47 42.20 -36.37
N LEU A 853 32.06 41.22 -35.56
CA LEU A 853 32.47 39.82 -35.65
C LEU A 853 31.55 39.00 -36.57
N VAL A 854 31.45 39.42 -37.83
CA VAL A 854 30.49 38.86 -38.81
C VAL A 854 30.72 37.38 -39.16
N ALA A 855 31.93 36.86 -38.94
CA ALA A 855 32.28 35.45 -39.21
C ALA A 855 32.05 34.51 -38.01
N LEU A 856 31.62 35.03 -36.86
CA LEU A 856 31.57 34.28 -35.61
C LEU A 856 30.50 33.17 -35.65
N ARG A 857 30.94 31.93 -35.44
CA ARG A 857 30.09 30.72 -35.42
C ARG A 857 29.84 30.20 -34.01
N VAL A 858 30.84 30.28 -33.14
CA VAL A 858 30.79 29.76 -31.77
C VAL A 858 31.14 30.86 -30.78
N LEU A 859 30.23 31.12 -29.83
CA LEU A 859 30.42 32.07 -28.74
C LEU A 859 30.19 31.37 -27.40
N ASP A 860 31.24 31.27 -26.58
CA ASP A 860 31.15 30.79 -25.21
C ASP A 860 31.21 31.97 -24.22
N LEU A 861 30.11 32.19 -23.52
CA LEU A 861 29.93 33.19 -22.47
C LEU A 861 29.56 32.54 -21.12
N GLY A 862 29.83 31.25 -20.95
CA GLY A 862 29.48 30.54 -19.72
C GLY A 862 30.26 31.05 -18.50
N TYR A 863 29.68 30.97 -17.30
CA TYR A 863 30.29 31.46 -16.05
C TYR A 863 30.63 32.96 -16.10
N ASN A 864 29.64 33.78 -16.41
CA ASN A 864 29.69 35.23 -16.35
C ASN A 864 28.52 35.75 -15.48
N ILE A 865 28.28 37.06 -15.48
CA ILE A 865 27.26 37.73 -14.66
C ILE A 865 26.19 38.33 -15.58
N LEU A 866 25.84 37.65 -16.67
CA LEU A 866 24.86 38.12 -17.64
C LEU A 866 23.44 38.02 -17.06
N ARG A 867 22.71 39.14 -17.05
CA ARG A 867 21.31 39.20 -16.62
C ARG A 867 20.30 39.25 -17.77
N GLY A 868 20.77 39.38 -19.01
CA GLY A 868 19.96 39.43 -20.22
C GLY A 868 20.83 39.17 -21.47
N ILE A 869 20.18 38.84 -22.59
CA ILE A 869 20.83 38.55 -23.87
C ILE A 869 20.49 39.67 -24.86
N ASP A 870 21.26 40.75 -24.79
CA ASP A 870 21.09 41.93 -25.65
C ASP A 870 22.21 41.98 -26.72
N ASN A 871 22.00 42.76 -27.80
CA ASN A 871 23.04 43.06 -28.81
C ASN A 871 23.68 41.84 -29.52
N VAL A 872 22.96 40.73 -29.64
CA VAL A 872 23.39 39.53 -30.41
C VAL A 872 22.86 39.51 -31.85
N THR A 873 22.01 40.46 -32.21
CA THR A 873 21.32 40.50 -33.51
C THR A 873 22.24 40.73 -34.70
N GLY A 874 23.42 41.34 -34.50
CA GLY A 874 24.43 41.56 -35.55
C GLY A 874 25.22 40.30 -35.95
N LEU A 875 25.14 39.20 -35.18
CA LEU A 875 25.95 37.99 -35.35
C LEU A 875 25.27 36.95 -36.26
N ALA A 876 25.04 37.29 -37.53
CA ALA A 876 24.25 36.47 -38.46
C ALA A 876 24.80 35.05 -38.72
N ALA A 877 26.10 34.83 -38.54
CA ALA A 877 26.77 33.53 -38.74
C ALA A 877 26.77 32.62 -37.50
N LEU A 878 26.22 33.08 -36.35
CA LEU A 878 26.32 32.36 -35.09
C LEU A 878 25.47 31.08 -35.08
N GLN A 879 26.12 29.94 -34.82
CA GLN A 879 25.52 28.62 -34.80
C GLN A 879 25.44 28.02 -33.39
N SER A 880 26.41 28.33 -32.53
CA SER A 880 26.50 27.78 -31.17
C SER A 880 26.71 28.90 -30.15
N LEU A 881 25.81 28.98 -29.17
CA LEU A 881 25.87 29.94 -28.08
C LEU A 881 25.83 29.21 -26.73
N LEU A 882 26.88 29.36 -25.94
CA LEU A 882 26.99 28.77 -24.60
C LEU A 882 26.84 29.87 -23.55
N LEU A 883 25.78 29.80 -22.75
CA LEU A 883 25.41 30.77 -21.72
C LEU A 883 25.24 30.12 -20.34
N ASN A 884 25.74 28.90 -20.17
CA ASN A 884 25.59 28.15 -18.94
C ASN A 884 26.24 28.87 -17.73
N ASN A 885 25.61 28.81 -16.56
CA ASN A 885 26.06 29.49 -15.34
C ASN A 885 26.16 31.02 -15.50
N ASN A 886 25.03 31.65 -15.84
CA ASN A 886 24.84 33.09 -15.82
C ASN A 886 23.63 33.43 -14.91
N LEU A 887 23.13 34.67 -14.96
CA LEU A 887 22.02 35.15 -14.14
C LEU A 887 20.77 35.45 -14.98
N LEU A 888 20.53 34.65 -16.03
CA LEU A 888 19.35 34.79 -16.89
C LEU A 888 18.11 34.25 -16.17
N TYR A 889 17.03 35.04 -16.16
CA TYR A 889 15.82 34.70 -15.40
C TYR A 889 14.51 34.97 -16.14
N ARG A 890 14.54 35.67 -17.29
CA ARG A 890 13.34 35.99 -18.06
C ARG A 890 13.32 35.23 -19.38
N PHE A 891 12.14 34.74 -19.74
CA PHE A 891 11.93 34.15 -21.06
C PHE A 891 11.92 35.17 -22.21
N ASP A 892 11.65 36.44 -21.92
CA ASP A 892 11.69 37.52 -22.92
C ASP A 892 13.11 37.73 -23.48
N ASP A 893 14.14 37.44 -22.68
CA ASP A 893 15.55 37.55 -23.10
C ASP A 893 15.93 36.51 -24.16
N VAL A 894 15.10 35.48 -24.36
CA VAL A 894 15.29 34.46 -25.41
C VAL A 894 14.74 34.95 -26.76
N GLN A 895 13.81 35.92 -26.75
CA GLN A 895 13.17 36.44 -27.95
C GLN A 895 14.17 37.02 -28.98
N PRO A 896 15.21 37.79 -28.60
CA PRO A 896 16.21 38.31 -29.54
C PRO A 896 16.95 37.22 -30.32
N LEU A 897 17.06 36.00 -29.76
CA LEU A 897 17.73 34.86 -30.41
C LEU A 897 16.90 34.29 -31.59
N SER A 898 15.60 34.60 -31.67
CA SER A 898 14.73 34.10 -32.75
C SER A 898 15.15 34.57 -34.14
N HIS A 899 15.87 35.70 -34.21
CA HIS A 899 16.41 36.25 -35.46
C HIS A 899 17.68 35.53 -35.94
N LEU A 900 18.28 34.65 -35.13
CA LEU A 900 19.52 33.93 -35.43
C LEU A 900 19.23 32.47 -35.85
N HIS A 901 20.08 31.94 -36.73
CA HIS A 901 20.02 30.53 -37.19
C HIS A 901 20.79 29.60 -36.25
N LEU A 902 20.45 29.64 -34.96
CA LEU A 902 21.17 28.91 -33.93
C LEU A 902 20.86 27.39 -33.98
N HIS A 903 21.91 26.57 -33.94
CA HIS A 903 21.78 25.11 -33.87
C HIS A 903 21.92 24.58 -32.43
N THR A 904 22.81 25.17 -31.64
CA THR A 904 23.14 24.73 -30.29
C THR A 904 23.02 25.89 -29.30
N LEU A 905 22.19 25.72 -28.28
CA LEU A 905 22.04 26.65 -27.16
C LEU A 905 22.26 25.91 -25.83
N ASP A 906 23.17 26.41 -24.99
CA ASP A 906 23.35 25.90 -23.62
C ASP A 906 23.02 26.98 -22.61
N MET A 907 21.99 26.75 -21.80
CA MET A 907 21.49 27.70 -20.81
C MET A 907 21.54 27.12 -19.39
N ARG A 908 22.09 25.92 -19.21
CA ARG A 908 22.13 25.20 -17.92
C ARG A 908 22.63 26.08 -16.78
N ASN A 909 22.08 25.90 -15.59
CA ASN A 909 22.42 26.67 -14.38
C ASN A 909 22.20 28.18 -14.51
N ASN A 910 21.13 28.58 -15.20
CA ASN A 910 20.55 29.92 -15.09
C ASN A 910 19.22 29.83 -14.34
N ALA A 911 18.78 30.92 -13.69
CA ALA A 911 17.52 30.95 -12.93
C ALA A 911 16.29 30.64 -13.80
N ILE A 912 16.35 30.93 -15.11
CA ILE A 912 15.32 30.58 -16.08
C ILE A 912 15.09 29.05 -16.21
N CYS A 913 16.09 28.22 -15.92
CA CYS A 913 15.99 26.77 -16.04
C CYS A 913 15.14 26.12 -14.93
N ASP A 914 14.93 26.82 -13.81
CA ASP A 914 14.12 26.34 -12.69
C ASP A 914 12.61 26.46 -12.96
N ALA A 915 12.22 27.19 -14.02
CA ALA A 915 10.83 27.31 -14.43
C ALA A 915 10.26 25.97 -14.92
N LYS A 916 9.01 25.67 -14.53
CA LYS A 916 8.30 24.48 -15.00
C LYS A 916 8.25 24.48 -16.54
N ARG A 917 8.60 23.34 -17.15
CA ARG A 917 8.58 23.17 -18.62
C ARG A 917 9.46 24.18 -19.37
N TYR A 918 10.54 24.65 -18.75
CA TYR A 918 11.52 25.57 -19.33
C TYR A 918 11.92 25.19 -20.78
N ARG A 919 12.26 23.91 -21.02
CA ARG A 919 12.66 23.44 -22.37
C ARG A 919 11.57 23.66 -23.42
N LEU A 920 10.31 23.38 -23.09
CA LEU A 920 9.19 23.58 -24.02
C LEU A 920 8.97 25.06 -24.32
N HIS A 921 9.12 25.94 -23.32
CA HIS A 921 9.05 27.41 -23.51
C HIS A 921 10.17 27.97 -24.40
N VAL A 922 11.38 27.40 -24.32
CA VAL A 922 12.50 27.81 -25.19
C VAL A 922 12.27 27.29 -26.60
N LEU A 923 11.88 26.03 -26.76
CA LEU A 923 11.62 25.43 -28.07
C LEU A 923 10.42 26.04 -28.81
N GLN A 924 9.42 26.53 -28.07
CA GLN A 924 8.32 27.29 -28.66
C GLN A 924 8.78 28.60 -29.30
N ARG A 925 9.80 29.27 -28.73
CA ARG A 925 10.38 30.52 -29.25
C ARG A 925 11.47 30.28 -30.29
N LEU A 926 12.21 29.17 -30.16
CA LEU A 926 13.35 28.80 -31.00
C LEU A 926 13.18 27.39 -31.59
N PRO A 927 12.22 27.19 -32.52
CA PRO A 927 11.94 25.89 -33.11
C PRO A 927 13.09 25.33 -33.96
N GLN A 928 14.03 26.19 -34.40
CA GLN A 928 15.19 25.83 -35.23
C GLN A 928 16.33 25.11 -34.48
N LEU A 929 16.25 25.01 -33.15
CA LEU A 929 17.31 24.40 -32.34
C LEU A 929 17.42 22.89 -32.57
N HIS A 930 18.65 22.41 -32.76
CA HIS A 930 18.96 20.98 -32.84
C HIS A 930 19.37 20.43 -31.47
N THR A 931 20.09 21.24 -30.69
CA THR A 931 20.57 20.88 -29.35
C THR A 931 20.24 21.99 -28.36
N LEU A 932 19.61 21.63 -27.25
CA LEU A 932 19.31 22.51 -26.11
C LEU A 932 19.88 21.88 -24.84
N ASP A 933 20.69 22.64 -24.08
CA ASP A 933 21.31 22.21 -22.82
C ASP A 933 22.17 20.94 -22.96
N MET A 934 22.88 20.83 -24.07
CA MET A 934 23.67 19.64 -24.45
C MET A 934 22.84 18.36 -24.67
N ALA A 935 21.52 18.48 -24.81
CA ALA A 935 20.63 17.38 -25.17
C ALA A 935 19.98 17.63 -26.55
N PRO A 936 19.85 16.60 -27.40
CA PRO A 936 19.20 16.76 -28.70
C PRO A 936 17.71 17.07 -28.55
N VAL A 937 17.20 17.96 -29.39
CA VAL A 937 15.77 18.29 -29.45
C VAL A 937 15.06 17.19 -30.21
N THR A 938 14.09 16.53 -29.57
CA THR A 938 13.33 15.45 -30.20
C THR A 938 12.12 16.01 -30.95
N LYS A 939 11.73 15.36 -32.05
CA LYS A 939 10.54 15.76 -32.83
C LYS A 939 9.26 15.74 -31.98
N THR A 940 9.16 14.77 -31.06
CA THR A 940 8.06 14.69 -30.10
C THR A 940 8.03 15.87 -29.15
N GLU A 941 9.18 16.31 -28.63
CA GLU A 941 9.28 17.46 -27.73
C GLU A 941 8.86 18.75 -28.46
N LEU A 942 9.31 18.93 -29.70
CA LEU A 942 8.92 20.06 -30.56
C LEU A 942 7.42 20.06 -30.87
N ASP A 943 6.86 18.92 -31.28
CA ASP A 943 5.42 18.78 -31.56
C ASP A 943 4.58 19.07 -30.31
N THR A 944 5.10 18.74 -29.12
CA THR A 944 4.44 19.03 -27.85
C THR A 944 4.51 20.53 -27.56
N ALA A 945 5.68 21.15 -27.68
CA ALA A 945 5.87 22.59 -27.47
C ALA A 945 4.97 23.45 -28.38
N MET A 946 4.81 23.06 -29.65
CA MET A 946 3.98 23.78 -30.61
C MET A 946 2.46 23.64 -30.38
N LYS A 947 2.03 22.59 -29.65
CA LYS A 947 0.61 22.36 -29.33
C LYS A 947 0.16 23.03 -28.03
N LEU A 948 1.10 23.43 -27.18
CA LEU A 948 0.79 24.00 -25.88
C LEU A 948 0.31 25.44 -26.00
N CYS A 949 -0.73 25.76 -25.24
CA CYS A 949 -1.38 27.05 -25.25
C CYS A 949 -0.77 27.98 -24.18
N THR A 950 -0.48 29.22 -24.54
CA THR A 950 0.11 30.24 -23.64
C THR A 950 -0.92 31.20 -23.05
N ALA A 951 -2.10 31.31 -23.65
CA ALA A 951 -3.22 32.14 -23.20
C ALA A 951 -4.55 31.38 -23.34
N LEU A 952 -5.46 31.53 -22.38
CA LEU A 952 -6.71 30.78 -22.35
C LEU A 952 -7.68 31.33 -23.40
N THR A 953 -7.79 30.66 -24.56
CA THR A 953 -8.68 31.08 -25.66
C THR A 953 -10.08 30.46 -25.54
N PRO A 954 -11.14 31.12 -26.08
CA PRO A 954 -12.50 30.56 -26.14
C PRO A 954 -12.57 29.15 -26.73
N LEU A 955 -11.79 28.88 -27.78
CA LEU A 955 -11.69 27.55 -28.39
C LEU A 955 -11.10 26.52 -27.40
N LYS A 956 -10.08 26.90 -26.63
CA LYS A 956 -9.47 26.03 -25.62
C LYS A 956 -10.43 25.75 -24.47
N ILE A 957 -11.21 26.75 -24.05
CA ILE A 957 -12.28 26.58 -23.05
C ILE A 957 -13.34 25.60 -23.55
N TRP A 958 -13.81 25.78 -24.78
CA TRP A 958 -14.80 24.89 -25.39
C TRP A 958 -14.29 23.44 -25.50
N THR A 959 -13.06 23.25 -25.98
CA THR A 959 -12.47 21.90 -26.07
C THR A 959 -12.17 21.28 -24.70
N GLY A 960 -11.70 22.07 -23.73
CA GLY A 960 -11.41 21.64 -22.36
C GLY A 960 -12.64 21.28 -21.54
N SER A 961 -13.82 21.80 -21.92
CA SER A 961 -15.09 21.47 -21.25
C SER A 961 -15.67 20.09 -21.60
N ARG A 962 -15.29 19.51 -22.74
CA ARG A 962 -15.91 18.28 -23.28
C ARG A 962 -15.13 16.99 -23.03
N LEU A 963 -13.99 17.07 -22.35
CA LEU A 963 -13.10 15.93 -22.10
C LEU A 963 -13.66 14.90 -21.11
N GLY A 964 -14.79 15.17 -20.45
CA GLY A 964 -15.55 14.17 -19.69
C GLY A 964 -16.31 13.13 -20.54
N ASN A 965 -16.56 13.38 -21.83
CA ASN A 965 -17.53 12.58 -22.61
C ASN A 965 -17.03 11.88 -23.89
N THR A 966 -15.74 11.95 -24.25
CA THR A 966 -15.24 11.31 -25.49
C THR A 966 -13.94 10.55 -25.29
N ARG A 967 -14.01 9.35 -24.70
CA ARG A 967 -13.09 8.28 -25.07
C ARG A 967 -13.57 7.69 -26.41
N GLN A 968 -12.75 7.86 -27.44
CA GLN A 968 -12.83 7.27 -28.79
C GLN A 968 -13.84 7.87 -29.79
N ARG A 969 -13.31 8.58 -30.80
CA ARG A 969 -13.43 8.26 -32.25
C ARG A 969 -12.79 9.35 -33.11
N GLY A 970 -11.89 8.92 -34.01
CA GLY A 970 -11.71 9.50 -35.35
C GLY A 970 -11.14 10.92 -35.47
N VAL A 971 -10.12 11.04 -36.32
CA VAL A 971 -9.51 12.30 -36.77
C VAL A 971 -10.57 13.22 -37.39
N VAL A 972 -11.10 14.15 -36.61
CA VAL A 972 -11.89 15.31 -37.07
C VAL A 972 -11.30 16.52 -36.34
N SER A 973 -11.02 17.60 -37.07
CA SER A 973 -10.56 18.85 -36.47
C SER A 973 -11.59 19.34 -35.44
N THR A 974 -11.15 19.76 -34.26
CA THR A 974 -12.02 20.33 -33.22
C THR A 974 -12.86 21.51 -33.73
N LEU A 975 -12.30 22.25 -34.70
CA LEU A 975 -12.98 23.34 -35.40
C LEU A 975 -14.15 22.83 -36.27
N ASP A 976 -14.00 21.69 -36.95
CA ASP A 976 -15.04 21.10 -37.81
C ASP A 976 -16.23 20.59 -36.98
N LEU A 977 -15.96 20.01 -35.81
CA LEU A 977 -17.01 19.53 -34.90
C LEU A 977 -17.82 20.71 -34.31
N PHE A 978 -17.15 21.82 -33.97
CA PHE A 978 -17.81 23.04 -33.53
C PHE A 978 -18.68 23.65 -34.64
N GLN A 979 -18.13 23.80 -35.85
CA GLN A 979 -18.86 24.32 -37.01
C GLN A 979 -20.06 23.44 -37.38
N ALA A 980 -19.97 22.11 -37.24
CA ALA A 980 -21.10 21.21 -37.45
C ALA A 980 -22.21 21.36 -36.40
N THR A 981 -21.83 21.68 -35.16
CA THR A 981 -22.77 21.76 -34.02
C THR A 981 -23.46 23.14 -33.93
N TYR A 982 -22.75 24.23 -34.25
CA TYR A 982 -23.24 25.60 -34.04
C TYR A 982 -23.15 26.50 -35.30
N GLY A 983 -22.51 26.05 -36.37
CA GLY A 983 -22.29 26.83 -37.60
C GLY A 983 -23.51 26.91 -38.53
N LYS A 984 -24.58 27.59 -38.10
CA LYS A 984 -25.62 28.07 -39.04
C LYS A 984 -25.94 29.54 -38.79
N LYS A 985 -25.22 30.41 -39.48
CA LYS A 985 -25.77 31.57 -40.21
C LYS A 985 -24.70 32.21 -41.10
N LYS A 986 -24.91 32.15 -42.42
CA LYS A 986 -24.23 33.04 -43.38
C LYS A 986 -24.73 34.47 -43.16
N ARG A 987 -23.81 35.45 -43.14
CA ARG A 987 -24.10 36.84 -43.52
C ARG A 987 -22.98 37.41 -44.41
N PRO A 988 -23.30 38.43 -45.23
CA PRO A 988 -22.72 38.61 -46.55
C PRO A 988 -21.48 39.50 -46.57
N THR A 989 -20.70 39.29 -47.63
CA THR A 989 -19.61 40.09 -48.21
C THR A 989 -19.57 41.58 -47.88
N SER A 990 -18.41 42.09 -47.40
CA SER A 990 -17.73 43.24 -48.01
C SER A 990 -16.25 43.39 -47.62
N THR A 991 -15.42 43.57 -48.65
CA THR A 991 -14.16 44.33 -48.74
C THR A 991 -12.96 43.98 -47.86
N ARG A 992 -12.04 43.29 -48.54
CA ARG A 992 -10.59 43.11 -48.35
C ARG A 992 -9.80 44.38 -47.95
N THR A 993 -8.98 44.25 -46.90
CA THR A 993 -7.65 44.89 -46.77
C THR A 993 -6.67 43.86 -46.22
N GLN A 994 -5.57 43.65 -46.94
CA GLN A 994 -4.51 42.68 -46.66
C GLN A 994 -3.49 43.29 -45.69
N ASN A 995 -3.15 42.57 -44.61
CA ASN A 995 -1.81 42.36 -44.04
C ASN A 995 -1.91 41.85 -42.58
N ALA A 996 -1.80 40.53 -42.36
CA ALA A 996 -1.50 39.93 -41.04
C ALA A 996 -0.95 38.50 -41.21
N THR A 997 0.06 38.18 -40.40
CA THR A 997 0.86 36.95 -40.36
C THR A 997 0.06 35.71 -39.91
N THR A 998 0.49 34.53 -40.38
CA THR A 998 -0.23 33.23 -40.38
C THR A 998 -0.43 32.53 -39.02
N PHE A 999 -0.44 33.25 -37.90
CA PHE A 999 -0.77 32.68 -36.57
C PHE A 999 -2.12 33.16 -36.00
N ASP A 1000 -2.77 34.13 -36.64
CA ASP A 1000 -3.98 34.79 -36.13
C ASP A 1000 -5.25 34.48 -36.94
N GLN A 1001 -5.16 33.57 -37.92
CA GLN A 1001 -6.27 33.31 -38.85
C GLN A 1001 -7.37 32.41 -38.27
N ASP A 1002 -7.07 31.58 -37.26
CA ASP A 1002 -8.07 30.71 -36.62
C ASP A 1002 -8.94 31.41 -35.57
N ALA A 1003 -8.54 32.60 -35.09
CA ALA A 1003 -9.31 33.36 -34.10
C ALA A 1003 -10.54 34.05 -34.68
N THR A 1004 -10.61 34.27 -36.00
CA THR A 1004 -11.64 35.11 -36.63
C THR A 1004 -12.90 34.35 -37.10
N MET A 1005 -13.03 33.06 -36.78
CA MET A 1005 -14.16 32.21 -37.17
C MET A 1005 -14.86 31.49 -36.01
N PHE A 1006 -14.66 31.97 -34.78
CA PHE A 1006 -15.33 31.44 -33.59
C PHE A 1006 -16.27 32.52 -33.02
N ASP A 1007 -17.53 32.16 -32.75
CA ASP A 1007 -18.53 33.12 -32.22
C ASP A 1007 -18.23 33.40 -30.74
N GLU A 1008 -17.43 34.43 -30.48
CA GLU A 1008 -16.95 34.81 -29.14
C GLU A 1008 -18.10 35.13 -28.17
N ASP A 1009 -19.30 35.44 -28.66
CA ASP A 1009 -20.49 35.77 -27.87
C ASP A 1009 -21.59 34.67 -27.92
N GLY A 1010 -21.25 33.45 -28.33
CA GLY A 1010 -22.21 32.35 -28.47
C GLY A 1010 -22.83 31.89 -27.14
N ALA A 1011 -24.09 31.41 -27.17
CA ALA A 1011 -24.80 30.97 -25.96
C ALA A 1011 -24.16 29.78 -25.21
N TRP A 1012 -23.19 29.09 -25.83
CA TRP A 1012 -22.49 27.92 -25.29
C TRP A 1012 -21.65 28.22 -24.04
N TRP A 1013 -21.24 29.48 -23.81
CA TRP A 1013 -20.50 29.86 -22.58
C TRP A 1013 -21.27 29.52 -21.29
N SER A 1014 -22.61 29.59 -21.33
CA SER A 1014 -23.47 29.25 -20.19
C SER A 1014 -23.74 27.74 -20.04
N GLU A 1015 -23.32 26.93 -21.01
CA GLU A 1015 -23.50 25.47 -21.00
C GLU A 1015 -22.30 24.73 -20.37
N VAL A 1016 -21.19 25.44 -20.13
CA VAL A 1016 -19.97 24.87 -19.56
C VAL A 1016 -20.09 24.77 -18.04
N ASP A 1017 -20.20 23.54 -17.53
CA ASP A 1017 -20.26 23.22 -16.10
C ASP A 1017 -18.95 22.60 -15.57
N GLU A 1018 -18.15 21.96 -16.41
CA GLU A 1018 -16.81 21.46 -16.09
C GLU A 1018 -15.76 21.98 -17.08
N LEU A 1019 -14.56 22.31 -16.59
CA LEU A 1019 -13.45 22.79 -17.42
C LEU A 1019 -12.11 22.20 -16.97
N HIS A 1020 -11.47 21.43 -17.85
CA HIS A 1020 -10.16 20.85 -17.59
C HIS A 1020 -9.13 21.31 -18.63
N VAL A 1021 -8.22 22.19 -18.22
CA VAL A 1021 -7.13 22.72 -19.04
C VAL A 1021 -5.79 22.55 -18.29
N ASN A 1022 -5.53 21.30 -17.93
CA ASN A 1022 -4.32 20.92 -17.21
C ASN A 1022 -3.12 20.81 -18.16
N HIS A 1023 -1.93 20.98 -17.61
CA HIS A 1023 -0.68 20.70 -18.30
C HIS A 1023 -0.40 21.58 -19.54
N GLU A 1024 -0.86 22.83 -19.54
CA GLU A 1024 -0.61 23.82 -20.60
C GLU A 1024 0.52 24.82 -20.18
N LEU A 1025 0.73 25.90 -20.94
CA LEU A 1025 1.69 26.97 -20.63
C LEU A 1025 0.98 28.29 -20.26
N LEU A 1026 -0.19 28.18 -19.63
CA LEU A 1026 -1.00 29.35 -19.28
C LEU A 1026 -0.31 30.17 -18.19
N THR A 1027 -0.12 31.45 -18.48
CA THR A 1027 0.39 32.43 -17.51
C THR A 1027 -0.72 33.34 -16.95
N GLN A 1028 -1.84 33.43 -17.66
CA GLN A 1028 -2.99 34.25 -17.29
C GLN A 1028 -4.29 33.52 -17.62
N LEU A 1029 -5.26 33.59 -16.73
CA LEU A 1029 -6.63 33.12 -16.95
C LEU A 1029 -7.55 34.32 -17.17
N THR A 1030 -8.04 34.47 -18.40
CA THR A 1030 -9.02 35.49 -18.80
C THR A 1030 -10.29 34.80 -19.33
N HIS A 1031 -11.38 35.56 -19.49
CA HIS A 1031 -12.68 35.08 -20.01
C HIS A 1031 -13.49 34.13 -19.09
N LEU A 1032 -13.09 33.97 -17.82
CA LEU A 1032 -13.85 33.18 -16.83
C LEU A 1032 -15.14 33.88 -16.38
N ASP A 1033 -15.23 35.20 -16.58
CA ASP A 1033 -16.40 36.03 -16.25
C ASP A 1033 -17.68 35.57 -16.97
N ARG A 1034 -17.52 34.91 -18.12
CA ARG A 1034 -18.62 34.42 -18.96
C ARG A 1034 -19.14 33.03 -18.54
N LEU A 1035 -18.40 32.28 -17.72
CA LEU A 1035 -18.69 30.89 -17.34
C LEU A 1035 -19.56 30.79 -16.08
N THR A 1036 -20.76 31.37 -16.11
CA THR A 1036 -21.62 31.52 -14.92
C THR A 1036 -22.12 30.19 -14.31
N GLN A 1037 -22.08 29.10 -15.08
CA GLN A 1037 -22.54 27.75 -14.67
C GLN A 1037 -21.40 26.81 -14.26
N LEU A 1038 -20.15 27.27 -14.28
CA LEU A 1038 -18.98 26.46 -14.00
C LEU A 1038 -18.99 25.95 -12.55
N ARG A 1039 -18.96 24.63 -12.39
CA ARG A 1039 -18.92 23.90 -11.11
C ARG A 1039 -17.53 23.38 -10.81
N VAL A 1040 -16.85 22.77 -11.80
CA VAL A 1040 -15.52 22.20 -11.62
C VAL A 1040 -14.54 22.82 -12.60
N ALA A 1041 -13.42 23.31 -12.11
CA ALA A 1041 -12.36 23.85 -12.95
C ALA A 1041 -11.00 23.33 -12.49
N SER A 1042 -10.24 22.74 -13.41
CA SER A 1042 -8.88 22.25 -13.16
C SER A 1042 -7.94 22.88 -14.20
N PHE A 1043 -6.94 23.61 -13.70
CA PHE A 1043 -5.86 24.23 -14.47
C PHE A 1043 -4.48 23.77 -13.95
N SER A 1044 -4.45 22.60 -13.33
CA SER A 1044 -3.28 22.02 -12.68
C SER A 1044 -2.07 21.96 -13.61
N ASP A 1045 -0.89 22.28 -13.08
CA ASP A 1045 0.39 22.33 -13.79
C ASP A 1045 0.52 23.42 -14.87
N ASN A 1046 -0.15 24.55 -14.68
CA ASN A 1046 0.15 25.82 -15.36
C ASN A 1046 0.92 26.78 -14.43
N ASP A 1047 1.50 27.86 -14.97
CA ASP A 1047 2.26 28.87 -14.21
C ASP A 1047 1.50 30.20 -14.14
N ILE A 1048 0.31 30.15 -13.53
CA ILE A 1048 -0.69 31.22 -13.58
C ILE A 1048 -0.29 32.34 -12.63
N ALA A 1049 0.02 33.51 -13.19
CA ALA A 1049 0.37 34.73 -12.46
C ALA A 1049 -0.84 35.68 -12.29
N TYR A 1050 -1.88 35.54 -13.11
CA TYR A 1050 -3.04 36.43 -13.11
C TYR A 1050 -4.34 35.67 -13.40
N ILE A 1051 -5.39 35.95 -12.63
CA ILE A 1051 -6.72 35.35 -12.80
C ILE A 1051 -7.75 36.47 -12.81
N ASP A 1052 -8.56 36.52 -13.87
CA ASP A 1052 -9.65 37.47 -14.02
C ASP A 1052 -10.99 36.76 -14.28
N GLY A 1053 -12.08 37.37 -13.84
CA GLY A 1053 -13.45 36.89 -14.08
C GLY A 1053 -13.98 35.76 -13.17
N LEU A 1054 -13.14 35.19 -12.29
CA LEU A 1054 -13.56 34.11 -11.36
C LEU A 1054 -14.76 34.49 -10.48
N GLY A 1055 -14.91 35.78 -10.14
CA GLY A 1055 -15.99 36.28 -9.29
C GLY A 1055 -17.41 36.09 -9.86
N MET A 1056 -17.55 35.86 -11.16
CA MET A 1056 -18.86 35.59 -11.79
C MET A 1056 -19.22 34.10 -11.83
N CYS A 1057 -18.29 33.19 -11.48
CA CYS A 1057 -18.51 31.74 -11.42
C CYS A 1057 -19.17 31.33 -10.08
N THR A 1058 -20.41 31.75 -9.85
CA THR A 1058 -21.09 31.60 -8.54
C THR A 1058 -21.43 30.15 -8.13
N ARG A 1059 -21.33 29.19 -9.06
CA ARG A 1059 -21.68 27.77 -8.84
C ARG A 1059 -20.46 26.85 -8.66
N MET A 1060 -19.28 27.42 -8.47
CA MET A 1060 -18.02 26.68 -8.38
C MET A 1060 -17.96 25.85 -7.09
N GLU A 1061 -17.80 24.54 -7.25
CA GLU A 1061 -17.65 23.53 -6.20
C GLU A 1061 -16.18 23.16 -5.99
N GLU A 1062 -15.40 23.07 -7.07
CA GLU A 1062 -14.00 22.65 -7.05
C GLU A 1062 -13.15 23.48 -8.03
N LEU A 1063 -12.04 24.03 -7.53
CA LEU A 1063 -11.05 24.75 -8.32
C LEU A 1063 -9.66 24.21 -7.99
N GLU A 1064 -8.98 23.68 -9.00
CA GLU A 1064 -7.60 23.19 -8.91
C GLU A 1064 -6.70 24.08 -9.78
N LEU A 1065 -5.67 24.67 -9.19
CA LEU A 1065 -4.70 25.58 -9.84
C LEU A 1065 -3.28 25.00 -9.76
#